data_AF-A0A377W2F2-F1
#
_entry.id   AF-A0A377W2F2-F1
#
_cell.length_a   1.000
_cell.length_b   1.000
_cell.length_c   1.000
_cell.angle_alpha   90.00
_cell.angle_beta   90.00
_cell.angle_gamma   90.00
#
_symmetry.space_group_name_H-M   'P 1'
#
loop_
_entity.id
_entity.type
_entity.pdbx_description
1 polymer ?
#
loop_
_entity_poly.entity_id
_entity_poly.type
_entity_poly.pdbx_seq_one_letter_code
_entity_poly.pdbx_strand_id
1 'polypeptide(L)'
;MDNVNKPAAISVAATVIVCIAAVTLLVLLGGLAWWLWAMDRATQWETLRPLIATGFIIWGMALSLLVLGFMAFRLLIKDKVKPSAAPVRQPTRPAGREALYAPLKKHLHARYRLRWRRKVRLLLVTGDEAAIEQLAPGLCQQRWLEGQRTVLIYGGGLLSEPDNQQYAALRKLRRGRPLDGIVRVMPSSLTLTPQISESDLRGLEKISELLGYAAPVWLWKLCDSEWPQADRAVQAVGVSFPLRATEEDVARQLAQMLPTLREQGMHQIAADTRHDFLLRLGQQLIDGEIAQWRRQLAPWLTASRQRLALRGLMFSLPEPRTVDPYQEADALPASQPHLLTLPATWQGIVDDCRRLRGHHVGMAWERGLACGLLAIFGLWAAGLLLSFALNYSQIASVAGKARDLVAHPSVSDYQLTALHALRNEAGRLVHDGQNGAPWYRRFGLDHHQQLLDAVLPWYGVANHRLIRDPANAALQQALSALVNSAPNSDQRAQLAKPGYDQLKAWLMMARPDKADGAFFAQTMKTVQPTRMGISTGLWQSLAPDLWAFYLSLLPERPEWKIIPDAQRVSQSRQVLLQQLGRRNAESTLYENMLKSVRRNFADVSLEDMTSGTDARRLFTTNEVVPGMFTRQAWEGGIQQAIDKAASSRREEIDWVLSDSRKNDVDRPVAGGAESASDPTLLHRFRRQLAEFSQQSATQPGDHHCRCYRPAHADKRCPPVAADCPDEYPCLAGAGGATKGGAVGQPY
;
A
#
# COMPACT_ATOMS: atom_id res chain seq x y z
N MET A 1 43.49 -5.77 -11.16
CA MET A 1 44.17 -5.61 -9.85
C MET A 1 44.31 -4.10 -9.69
N ASP A 2 43.55 -3.38 -8.87
CA ASP A 2 43.10 -3.68 -7.51
C ASP A 2 41.72 -3.10 -7.18
N ASN A 3 40.83 -3.98 -6.71
CA ASN A 3 39.64 -3.61 -5.95
C ASN A 3 40.08 -3.36 -4.50
N VAL A 4 40.22 -2.09 -4.11
CA VAL A 4 40.42 -1.74 -2.69
C VAL A 4 39.05 -1.50 -2.06
N ASN A 5 38.68 -2.45 -1.20
CA ASN A 5 37.51 -2.50 -0.34
C ASN A 5 37.18 -1.15 0.32
N LYS A 6 36.05 -0.56 -0.05
CA LYS A 6 35.35 0.40 0.83
C LYS A 6 34.78 -0.40 2.01
N PRO A 7 35.00 0.00 3.28
CA PRO A 7 34.29 -0.63 4.39
C PRO A 7 32.80 -0.40 4.17
N ALA A 8 32.03 -1.49 4.09
CA ALA A 8 30.58 -1.44 3.99
C ALA A 8 30.06 -0.53 5.11
N ALA A 9 29.48 0.61 4.75
CA ALA A 9 28.77 1.46 5.70
C ALA A 9 27.65 0.60 6.28
N ILE A 10 27.86 0.08 7.50
CA ILE A 10 26.86 -0.73 8.18
C ILE A 10 25.62 0.14 8.29
N SER A 11 24.61 -0.20 7.49
CA SER A 11 23.36 0.55 7.44
C SER A 11 22.80 0.63 8.86
N VAL A 12 22.49 1.84 9.31
CA VAL A 12 21.89 2.07 10.64
C VAL A 12 20.62 1.21 10.81
N ALA A 13 19.89 0.98 9.71
CA ALA A 13 18.75 0.07 9.68
C ALA A 13 19.15 -1.38 10.00
N ALA A 14 20.25 -1.88 9.42
CA ALA A 14 20.74 -3.23 9.67
C ALA A 14 21.19 -3.41 11.14
N THR A 15 21.88 -2.42 11.73
CA THR A 15 22.23 -2.48 13.16
C THR A 15 21.02 -2.46 14.08
N VAL A 16 19.97 -1.71 13.73
CA VAL A 16 18.74 -1.64 14.52
C VAL A 16 17.98 -2.97 14.44
N ILE A 17 17.90 -3.58 13.25
CA ILE A 17 17.25 -4.88 13.05
C ILE A 17 17.97 -5.98 13.84
N VAL A 18 19.31 -6.02 13.79
CA VAL A 18 20.10 -7.01 14.54
C VAL A 18 19.96 -6.81 16.07
N CYS A 19 19.95 -5.57 16.56
CA CYS A 19 19.73 -5.29 17.98
C CYS A 19 18.32 -5.70 18.44
N ILE A 20 17.29 -5.43 17.65
CA ILE A 20 15.92 -5.87 17.95
C ILE A 20 15.86 -7.39 18.01
N ALA A 21 16.44 -8.08 17.01
CA ALA A 21 16.48 -9.55 16.96
C ALA A 21 17.24 -10.17 18.14
N ALA A 22 18.36 -9.56 18.56
CA ALA A 22 19.14 -10.01 19.71
C ALA A 22 18.34 -9.85 21.03
N VAL A 23 17.68 -8.70 21.23
CA VAL A 23 16.85 -8.45 22.43
C VAL A 23 15.64 -9.37 22.46
N THR A 24 14.97 -9.61 21.32
CA THR A 24 13.87 -10.58 21.25
C THR A 24 14.32 -11.99 21.62
N LEU A 25 15.50 -12.41 21.15
CA LEU A 25 16.02 -13.76 21.41
C LEU A 25 16.42 -13.93 22.89
N LEU A 26 17.00 -12.90 23.51
CA LEU A 26 17.38 -12.90 24.92
C LEU A 26 16.15 -12.96 25.84
N VAL A 27 15.08 -12.23 25.52
CA VAL A 27 13.83 -12.28 26.29
C VAL A 27 13.11 -13.62 26.10
N LEU A 28 13.11 -14.19 24.89
CA LEU A 28 12.54 -15.52 24.65
C LEU A 28 13.30 -16.62 25.40
N LEU A 29 14.63 -16.60 25.38
CA LEU A 29 15.45 -17.56 26.13
C LEU A 29 15.30 -17.39 27.63
N GLY A 30 15.22 -16.15 28.13
CA GLY A 30 14.97 -15.88 29.55
C GLY A 30 13.59 -16.35 30.00
N GLY A 31 12.55 -16.12 29.18
CA GLY A 31 11.21 -16.62 29.43
C GLY A 31 11.13 -18.15 29.39
N LEU A 32 11.84 -18.79 28.47
CA LEU A 32 11.93 -20.25 28.37
C LEU A 32 12.68 -20.85 29.57
N ALA A 33 13.80 -20.25 29.99
CA ALA A 33 14.56 -20.69 31.15
C ALA A 33 13.75 -20.54 32.45
N TRP A 34 13.04 -19.41 32.62
CA TRP A 34 12.14 -19.21 33.75
C TRP A 34 10.99 -20.22 33.76
N TRP A 35 10.40 -20.50 32.60
CA TRP A 35 9.36 -21.52 32.44
C TRP A 35 9.86 -22.93 32.78
N LEU A 36 11.11 -23.27 32.43
CA LEU A 36 11.72 -24.57 32.71
C LEU A 36 12.17 -24.76 34.16
N TRP A 37 12.49 -23.68 34.88
CA TRP A 37 13.11 -23.74 36.20
C TRP A 37 12.17 -23.39 37.36
N ALA A 38 11.21 -22.49 37.14
CA ALA A 38 10.32 -21.98 38.19
C ALA A 38 8.93 -22.63 38.20
N MET A 39 8.55 -23.35 37.15
CA MET A 39 7.23 -23.96 37.00
C MET A 39 7.43 -25.44 36.65
N ASP A 40 6.86 -26.37 37.43
CA ASP A 40 6.91 -27.82 37.21
C ASP A 40 6.15 -28.24 35.92
N ARG A 41 6.61 -27.76 34.76
CA ARG A 41 6.06 -28.02 33.41
C ARG A 41 4.54 -27.90 33.31
N ALA A 42 3.91 -27.09 34.16
CA ALA A 42 2.48 -26.90 34.16
C ALA A 42 2.05 -26.13 32.89
N THR A 43 1.33 -26.78 31.99
CA THR A 43 0.82 -26.22 30.72
C THR A 43 -0.55 -25.58 30.88
N GLN A 44 -0.88 -25.07 32.08
CA GLN A 44 -2.16 -24.43 32.34
C GLN A 44 -2.12 -22.96 31.91
N TRP A 45 -3.05 -22.58 31.02
CA TRP A 45 -3.11 -21.27 30.38
C TRP A 45 -3.14 -20.08 31.36
N GLU A 46 -3.73 -20.28 32.54
CA GLU A 46 -3.80 -19.27 33.61
C GLU A 46 -2.43 -18.89 34.19
N THR A 47 -1.45 -19.80 34.15
CA THR A 47 -0.08 -19.54 34.61
C THR A 47 0.81 -18.98 33.49
N LEU A 48 0.46 -19.26 32.23
CA LEU A 48 1.22 -18.81 31.05
C LEU A 48 0.93 -17.33 30.70
N ARG A 49 -0.32 -16.90 30.88
CA ARG A 49 -0.78 -15.53 30.59
C ARG A 49 -0.01 -14.43 31.34
N PRO A 50 0.22 -14.50 32.66
CA PRO A 50 1.01 -13.49 33.36
C PRO A 50 2.48 -13.50 32.93
N LEU A 51 3.03 -14.66 32.55
CA LEU A 51 4.41 -14.84 32.11
C LEU A 51 4.67 -14.20 30.73
N ILE A 52 3.72 -14.37 29.80
CA ILE A 52 3.75 -13.68 28.50
C ILE A 52 3.64 -12.17 28.72
N ALA A 53 2.74 -11.72 29.60
CA ALA A 53 2.57 -10.29 29.90
C ALA A 53 3.83 -9.68 30.54
N THR A 54 4.45 -10.35 31.51
CA THR A 54 5.73 -9.89 32.10
C THR A 54 6.86 -9.92 31.08
N GLY A 55 6.91 -10.93 30.20
CA GLY A 55 7.87 -11.00 29.09
C GLY A 55 7.75 -9.80 28.14
N PHE A 56 6.53 -9.41 27.76
CA PHE A 56 6.30 -8.22 26.93
C PHE A 56 6.70 -6.91 27.63
N ILE A 57 6.47 -6.79 28.94
CA ILE A 57 6.87 -5.61 29.71
C ILE A 57 8.40 -5.50 29.80
N ILE A 58 9.09 -6.61 30.09
CA ILE A 58 10.55 -6.67 30.15
C ILE A 58 11.15 -6.36 28.77
N TRP A 59 10.57 -6.90 27.70
CA TRP A 59 10.98 -6.60 26.33
C TRP A 59 10.84 -5.11 25.99
N GLY A 60 9.69 -4.50 26.33
CA GLY A 60 9.46 -3.07 26.12
C GLY A 60 10.43 -2.18 26.88
N MET A 61 10.74 -2.52 28.15
CA MET A 61 11.73 -1.78 28.94
C MET A 61 13.15 -1.91 28.39
N ALA A 62 13.56 -3.11 27.99
CA ALA A 62 14.89 -3.37 27.42
C ALA A 62 15.09 -2.61 26.09
N LEU A 63 14.08 -2.60 25.21
CA LEU A 63 14.12 -1.86 23.96
C LEU A 63 14.20 -0.34 24.20
N SER A 64 13.42 0.19 25.15
CA SER A 64 13.43 1.60 25.52
C SER A 64 14.80 2.04 26.05
N LEU A 65 15.42 1.24 26.94
CA LEU A 65 16.75 1.49 27.48
C LEU A 65 17.84 1.44 26.39
N LEU A 66 17.73 0.52 25.43
CA LEU A 66 18.68 0.41 24.32
C LEU A 66 18.59 1.62 23.38
N VAL A 67 17.38 2.11 23.09
CA VAL A 67 17.19 3.34 22.29
C VAL A 67 17.72 4.58 23.02
N LEU A 68 17.46 4.70 24.33
CA LEU A 68 18.02 5.75 25.17
C LEU A 68 19.55 5.70 25.23
N GLY A 69 20.12 4.51 25.38
CA GLY A 69 21.56 4.25 25.37
C GLY A 69 22.19 4.61 24.03
N PHE A 70 21.55 4.25 22.91
CA PHE A 70 22.03 4.61 21.56
C PHE A 70 21.97 6.12 21.31
N MET A 71 20.92 6.80 21.77
CA MET A 71 20.82 8.26 21.74
C MET A 71 21.91 8.92 22.60
N ALA A 72 22.16 8.41 23.80
CA ALA A 72 23.24 8.90 24.67
C ALA A 72 24.63 8.65 24.06
N PHE A 73 24.85 7.48 23.44
CA PHE A 73 26.10 7.12 22.77
C PHE A 73 26.35 7.97 21.52
N ARG A 74 25.32 8.24 20.71
CA ARG A 74 25.39 9.19 19.59
C ARG A 74 25.74 10.60 20.06
N LEU A 75 25.19 11.03 21.20
CA LEU A 75 25.51 12.33 21.79
C LEU A 75 26.94 12.37 22.34
N LEU A 76 27.42 11.31 22.97
CA LEU A 76 28.78 11.19 23.51
C LEU A 76 29.85 11.07 22.42
N ILE A 77 29.60 10.31 21.34
CA ILE A 77 30.50 10.24 20.17
C ILE A 77 30.56 11.60 19.47
N LYS A 78 29.44 12.31 19.36
CA LYS A 78 29.44 13.66 18.78
C LYS A 78 30.26 14.67 19.62
N ASP A 79 30.36 14.44 20.92
CA ASP A 79 31.21 15.24 21.82
C ASP A 79 32.67 14.77 21.86
N LYS A 80 32.96 13.49 21.58
CA LYS A 80 34.32 12.90 21.63
C LYS A 80 35.02 12.80 20.26
N VAL A 81 34.29 12.77 19.14
CA VAL A 81 34.81 12.71 17.75
C VAL A 81 34.72 14.08 17.08
N LYS A 82 35.20 15.11 17.77
CA LYS A 82 35.81 16.25 17.08
C LYS A 82 37.30 15.96 16.98
N PRO A 83 37.84 15.62 15.80
CA PRO A 83 39.28 15.54 15.62
C PRO A 83 39.86 16.93 15.86
N SER A 84 40.84 16.98 16.76
CA SER A 84 41.79 18.07 16.84
C SER A 84 42.66 18.04 15.58
N ALA A 85 42.82 19.20 14.94
CA ALA A 85 43.86 19.57 13.97
C ALA A 85 44.10 18.69 12.72
N ALA A 86 43.51 19.11 11.58
CA ALA A 86 44.13 19.14 10.25
C ALA A 86 43.43 20.24 9.42
N PRO A 87 44.12 20.96 8.51
CA PRO A 87 43.66 22.27 8.03
C PRO A 87 42.46 22.09 7.09
N VAL A 88 41.29 22.45 7.58
CA VAL A 88 40.07 22.54 6.78
C VAL A 88 40.27 23.70 5.81
N ARG A 89 40.26 23.36 4.51
CA ARG A 89 39.92 24.24 3.39
C ARG A 89 38.93 25.28 3.88
N GLN A 90 39.36 26.54 4.02
CA GLN A 90 38.55 27.58 4.63
C GLN A 90 37.15 27.53 3.99
N PRO A 91 36.07 27.25 4.73
CA PRO A 91 34.77 27.63 4.23
C PRO A 91 34.92 29.12 4.00
N THR A 92 34.62 29.55 2.77
CA THR A 92 34.60 30.94 2.35
C THR A 92 34.12 31.75 3.55
N ARG A 93 34.99 32.65 4.07
CA ARG A 93 34.62 33.60 5.13
C ARG A 93 33.18 34.02 4.84
N PRO A 94 32.24 33.90 5.80
CA PRO A 94 30.87 34.30 5.53
C PRO A 94 30.90 35.76 5.08
N ALA A 95 30.78 35.97 3.77
CA ALA A 95 30.69 37.28 3.17
C ALA A 95 29.29 37.75 3.48
N GLY A 96 29.17 38.64 4.46
CA GLY A 96 27.90 39.23 4.88
C GLY A 96 27.68 39.23 6.39
N ARG A 97 26.60 39.91 6.80
CA ARG A 97 26.21 40.15 8.21
C ARG A 97 25.93 38.88 9.02
N GLU A 98 25.97 37.67 8.43
CA GLU A 98 25.96 36.38 9.17
C GLU A 98 27.19 36.21 10.07
N ALA A 99 28.31 36.88 9.77
CA ALA A 99 29.48 36.95 10.63
C ALA A 99 29.24 37.71 11.94
N LEU A 100 28.21 38.57 12.02
CA LEU A 100 27.98 39.48 13.16
C LEU A 100 27.73 38.74 14.48
N TYR A 101 26.97 37.63 14.46
CA TYR A 101 26.59 36.91 15.68
C TYR A 101 27.37 35.60 15.90
N ALA A 102 28.30 35.25 15.01
CA ALA A 102 29.27 34.19 15.25
C ALA A 102 30.12 34.43 16.53
N PRO A 103 30.67 35.64 16.79
CA PRO A 103 31.39 35.92 18.03
C PRO A 103 30.47 35.82 19.26
N LEU A 104 29.24 36.34 19.17
CA LEU A 104 28.23 36.20 20.24
C LEU A 104 27.97 34.73 20.57
N LYS A 105 27.74 33.88 19.56
CA LYS A 105 27.52 32.45 19.76
C LYS A 105 28.72 31.78 20.44
N LYS A 106 29.95 32.13 20.04
CA LYS A 106 31.19 31.61 20.66
C LYS A 106 31.30 32.05 22.12
N HIS A 107 31.01 33.32 22.39
CA HIS A 107 31.01 33.90 23.73
C HIS A 107 29.99 33.22 24.66
N LEU A 108 28.74 33.05 24.22
CA LEU A 108 27.70 32.37 25.00
C LEU A 108 27.98 30.88 25.22
N HIS A 109 28.57 30.20 24.23
CA HIS A 109 29.03 28.82 24.39
C HIS A 109 30.14 28.70 25.44
N ALA A 110 31.12 29.61 25.42
CA ALA A 110 32.24 29.61 26.36
C ALA A 110 31.76 29.88 27.80
N ARG A 111 30.87 30.86 28.01
CA ARG A 111 30.39 31.28 29.33
C ARG A 111 29.33 30.35 29.93
N TYR A 112 28.37 29.85 29.12
CA TYR A 112 27.19 29.14 29.61
C TYR A 112 27.07 27.66 29.18
N ARG A 113 28.07 27.15 28.43
CA ARG A 113 28.17 25.78 27.91
C ARG A 113 27.04 25.40 26.93
N LEU A 114 26.92 24.11 26.59
CA LEU A 114 26.02 23.58 25.54
C LEU A 114 24.54 23.98 25.69
N ARG A 115 24.07 24.26 26.92
CA ARG A 115 22.66 24.61 27.22
C ARG A 115 22.40 26.12 27.32
N TRP A 116 23.30 26.97 26.86
CA TRP A 116 23.16 28.44 26.93
C TRP A 116 21.81 28.95 26.37
N ARG A 117 21.29 28.33 25.30
CA ARG A 117 19.99 28.70 24.67
C ARG A 117 18.79 28.67 25.62
N ARG A 118 18.88 27.92 26.72
CA ARG A 118 17.83 27.86 27.75
C ARG A 118 18.14 28.75 28.95
N LYS A 119 19.43 29.04 29.19
CA LYS A 119 19.91 29.77 30.37
C LYS A 119 20.00 31.28 30.15
N VAL A 120 20.20 31.70 28.91
CA VAL A 120 20.41 33.09 28.51
C VAL A 120 19.14 33.66 27.91
N ARG A 121 18.80 34.89 28.30
CA ARG A 121 17.70 35.69 27.76
C ARG A 121 18.26 36.58 26.66
N LEU A 122 17.61 36.66 25.50
CA LEU A 122 17.98 37.62 24.45
C LEU A 122 16.81 38.60 24.30
N LEU A 123 17.12 39.88 24.51
CA LEU A 123 16.20 40.99 24.32
C LEU A 123 16.69 41.81 23.12
N LEU A 124 15.76 42.14 22.23
CA LEU A 124 16.03 43.02 21.10
C LEU A 124 15.64 44.45 21.48
N VAL A 125 16.54 45.41 21.37
CA VAL A 125 16.28 46.81 21.69
C VAL A 125 16.12 47.59 20.39
N THR A 126 14.95 48.17 20.16
CA THR A 126 14.62 48.98 18.98
C THR A 126 14.22 50.39 19.39
N GLY A 127 14.53 51.40 18.60
CA GLY A 127 14.55 52.77 19.12
C GLY A 127 15.23 53.73 18.17
N ASP A 128 15.10 55.02 18.46
CA ASP A 128 16.04 56.00 17.92
C ASP A 128 17.44 55.76 18.52
N GLU A 129 18.50 55.95 17.73
CA GLU A 129 19.87 55.61 18.14
C GLU A 129 20.30 56.43 19.36
N ALA A 130 19.94 57.72 19.39
CA ALA A 130 20.23 58.59 20.52
C ALA A 130 19.52 58.11 21.81
N ALA A 131 18.27 57.67 21.70
CA ALA A 131 17.50 57.15 22.83
C ALA A 131 18.02 55.78 23.31
N ILE A 132 18.46 54.91 22.40
CA ILE A 132 19.08 53.63 22.77
C ILE A 132 20.39 53.87 23.51
N GLU A 133 21.22 54.79 23.03
CA GLU A 133 22.51 55.12 23.66
C GLU A 133 22.34 55.75 25.05
N GLN A 134 21.25 56.49 25.28
CA GLN A 134 20.87 57.00 26.60
C GLN A 134 20.39 55.91 27.58
N LEU A 135 19.79 54.83 27.08
CA LEU A 135 19.27 53.74 27.91
C LEU A 135 20.30 52.63 28.20
N ALA A 136 21.16 52.34 27.22
CA ALA A 136 22.16 51.30 27.29
C ALA A 136 23.42 51.76 26.52
N PRO A 137 24.30 52.55 27.16
CA PRO A 137 25.48 53.12 26.50
C PRO A 137 26.38 52.01 25.95
N GLY A 138 26.95 52.25 24.75
CA GLY A 138 27.81 51.31 24.03
C GLY A 138 27.06 50.24 23.23
N LEU A 139 25.73 50.12 23.33
CA LEU A 139 24.97 49.09 22.60
C LEU A 139 24.98 49.34 21.09
N CYS A 140 24.94 50.61 20.65
CA CYS A 140 24.97 50.98 19.25
C CYS A 140 26.31 50.60 18.60
N GLN A 141 27.42 50.86 19.31
CA GLN A 141 28.79 50.59 18.84
C GLN A 141 29.11 49.09 18.83
N GLN A 142 28.75 48.38 19.91
CA GLN A 142 29.13 46.98 20.09
C GLN A 142 28.12 45.98 19.54
N ARG A 143 26.91 46.43 19.17
CA ARG A 143 25.77 45.67 18.62
C ARG A 143 25.14 44.66 19.57
N TRP A 144 25.85 44.22 20.61
CA TRP A 144 25.34 43.38 21.69
C TRP A 144 26.11 43.61 22.99
N LEU A 145 25.39 43.53 24.11
CA LEU A 145 25.92 43.64 25.47
C LEU A 145 25.38 42.49 26.33
N GLU A 146 26.17 41.95 27.26
CA GLU A 146 25.81 40.79 28.09
C GLU A 146 26.01 41.04 29.59
N GLY A 147 24.95 40.81 30.36
CA GLY A 147 24.95 41.00 31.81
C GLY A 147 23.88 40.16 32.49
N GLN A 148 24.22 39.52 33.62
CA GLN A 148 23.27 38.75 34.44
C GLN A 148 22.43 37.70 33.67
N ARG A 149 23.05 37.00 32.70
CA ARG A 149 22.39 36.03 31.78
C ARG A 149 21.35 36.66 30.85
N THR A 150 21.41 37.96 30.65
CA THR A 150 20.59 38.71 29.69
C THR A 150 21.53 39.33 28.67
N VAL A 151 21.18 39.20 27.39
CA VAL A 151 21.91 39.81 26.29
C VAL A 151 20.98 40.81 25.64
N LEU A 152 21.42 42.05 25.57
CA LEU A 152 20.79 43.09 24.78
C LEU A 152 21.36 43.04 23.37
N ILE A 153 20.50 43.06 22.37
CA ILE A 153 20.87 43.07 20.95
C ILE A 153 20.31 44.34 20.33
N TYR A 154 21.16 45.11 19.66
CA TYR A 154 20.73 46.29 18.92
C TYR A 154 19.86 45.87 17.73
N GLY A 155 18.61 46.34 17.68
CA GLY A 155 17.64 46.08 16.61
C GLY A 155 17.44 47.24 15.64
N GLY A 156 18.00 48.42 15.93
CA GLY A 156 17.87 49.62 15.12
C GLY A 156 16.49 50.31 15.19
N GLY A 157 16.32 51.31 14.32
CA GLY A 157 15.09 52.08 14.22
C GLY A 157 13.95 51.29 13.57
N LEU A 158 12.72 51.43 14.10
CA LEU A 158 11.51 50.82 13.52
C LEU A 158 11.05 51.49 12.22
N LEU A 159 11.51 52.73 11.96
CA LEU A 159 11.18 53.50 10.76
C LEU A 159 12.06 53.15 9.56
N SER A 160 13.25 52.58 9.81
CA SER A 160 14.16 52.11 8.78
C SER A 160 13.78 50.69 8.34
N GLU A 161 14.07 50.34 7.09
CA GLU A 161 13.80 48.98 6.63
C GLU A 161 14.57 47.95 7.45
N PRO A 162 13.91 46.88 7.95
CA PRO A 162 14.55 45.89 8.80
C PRO A 162 15.58 45.09 8.00
N ASP A 163 16.78 44.96 8.55
CA ASP A 163 17.86 44.20 7.89
C ASP A 163 17.58 42.69 7.90
N ASN A 164 17.12 42.19 6.75
CA ASN A 164 16.84 40.78 6.51
C ASN A 164 18.00 39.86 6.91
N GLN A 165 19.25 40.27 6.70
CA GLN A 165 20.41 39.44 7.02
C GLN A 165 20.64 39.35 8.54
N GLN A 166 20.48 40.47 9.26
CA GLN A 166 20.59 40.51 10.71
C GLN A 166 19.53 39.63 11.38
N TYR A 167 18.26 39.75 10.98
CA TYR A 167 17.17 38.99 11.57
C TYR A 167 17.21 37.50 11.19
N ALA A 168 17.64 37.16 9.97
CA ALA A 168 17.90 35.77 9.59
C ALA A 168 19.04 35.14 10.41
N ALA A 169 20.11 35.89 10.68
CA ALA A 169 21.20 35.44 11.54
C ALA A 169 20.74 35.24 12.99
N LEU A 170 19.89 36.12 13.52
CA LEU A 170 19.25 35.97 14.84
C LEU A 170 18.33 34.74 14.91
N ARG A 171 17.54 34.48 13.86
CA ARG A 171 16.73 33.26 13.75
C ARG A 171 17.60 31.99 13.76
N LYS A 172 18.73 32.01 13.05
CA LYS A 172 19.72 30.90 13.04
C LYS A 172 20.43 30.74 14.39
N LEU A 173 20.64 31.81 15.14
CA LEU A 173 21.26 31.79 16.48
C LEU A 173 20.45 30.90 17.44
N ARG A 174 19.12 30.99 17.40
CA ARG A 174 18.19 30.24 18.27
C ARG A 174 17.06 29.51 17.52
N ARG A 175 17.42 28.49 16.72
CA ARG A 175 16.48 27.69 15.87
C ARG A 175 15.26 27.02 16.54
N GLY A 176 15.19 26.96 17.88
CA GLY A 176 14.14 26.21 18.59
C GLY A 176 13.47 26.97 19.72
N ARG A 177 13.72 28.29 19.84
CA ARG A 177 13.06 29.13 20.84
C ARG A 177 13.01 30.58 20.30
N PRO A 178 11.90 31.30 20.47
CA PRO A 178 11.82 32.72 20.11
C PRO A 178 12.77 33.59 20.96
N LEU A 179 12.91 34.84 20.56
CA LEU A 179 13.46 35.90 21.41
C LEU A 179 12.58 36.08 22.66
N ASP A 180 13.18 36.49 23.77
CA ASP A 180 12.49 36.56 25.06
C ASP A 180 11.71 37.87 25.22
N GLY A 181 12.00 38.89 24.41
CA GLY A 181 11.25 40.13 24.29
C GLY A 181 11.87 41.13 23.31
N ILE A 182 11.07 42.10 22.86
CA ILE A 182 11.50 43.28 22.12
C ILE A 182 11.21 44.50 22.99
N VAL A 183 12.18 45.40 23.14
CA VAL A 183 12.05 46.64 23.92
C VAL A 183 12.10 47.81 22.96
N ARG A 184 11.00 48.56 22.84
CA ARG A 184 10.89 49.77 22.05
C ARG A 184 11.19 50.97 22.94
N VAL A 185 12.34 51.61 22.71
CA VAL A 185 12.80 52.80 23.44
C VAL A 185 12.22 54.05 22.80
N MET A 186 11.60 54.89 23.62
CA MET A 186 10.96 56.16 23.25
C MET A 186 11.66 57.30 24.00
N PRO A 187 12.21 58.31 23.31
CA PRO A 187 12.79 59.47 23.97
C PRO A 187 11.70 60.29 24.67
N SER A 188 12.10 61.16 25.59
CA SER A 188 11.22 62.04 26.36
C SER A 188 10.32 62.93 25.49
N SER A 189 10.86 63.45 24.39
CA SER A 189 10.15 64.27 23.41
C SER A 189 9.07 63.53 22.60
N LEU A 190 9.17 62.19 22.51
CA LEU A 190 8.27 61.41 21.64
C LEU A 190 6.95 61.07 22.33
N THR A 191 5.86 61.60 21.80
CA THR A 191 4.50 61.24 22.19
C THR A 191 3.92 60.25 21.18
N LEU A 192 3.33 59.14 21.63
CA LEU A 192 2.71 58.15 20.74
C LEU A 192 1.46 58.75 20.09
N THR A 193 1.59 59.26 18.87
CA THR A 193 0.45 59.59 18.02
C THR A 193 -0.08 58.33 17.33
N PRO A 194 -1.32 58.32 16.82
CA PRO A 194 -1.85 57.19 16.06
C PRO A 194 -0.96 56.79 14.87
N GLN A 195 -0.40 57.78 14.17
CA GLN A 195 0.49 57.57 13.01
C GLN A 195 1.80 56.89 13.40
N ILE A 196 2.44 57.34 14.49
CA ILE A 196 3.69 56.72 14.99
C ILE A 196 3.41 55.30 15.49
N SER A 197 2.28 55.11 16.19
CA SER A 197 1.86 53.79 16.68
C SER A 197 1.65 52.80 15.54
N GLU A 198 0.98 53.23 14.46
CA GLU A 198 0.77 52.37 13.29
C GLU A 198 2.08 52.03 12.58
N SER A 199 2.98 53.01 12.41
CA SER A 199 4.30 52.79 11.82
C SER A 199 5.13 51.80 12.64
N ASP A 200 5.16 51.97 13.96
CA ASP A 200 5.89 51.08 14.89
C ASP A 200 5.29 49.66 14.88
N LEU A 201 3.96 49.53 14.87
CA LEU A 201 3.29 48.22 14.76
C LEU A 201 3.63 47.53 13.44
N ARG A 202 3.58 48.24 12.30
CA ARG A 202 3.98 47.68 10.99
C ARG A 202 5.46 47.28 10.95
N GLY A 203 6.34 48.07 11.55
CA GLY A 203 7.76 47.75 11.68
C GLY A 203 7.99 46.47 12.50
N LEU A 204 7.30 46.35 13.64
CA LEU A 204 7.36 45.16 14.50
C LEU A 204 6.76 43.92 13.83
N GLU A 205 5.69 44.06 13.04
CA GLU A 205 5.13 42.97 12.24
C GLU A 205 6.17 42.44 11.24
N LYS A 206 6.82 43.32 10.47
CA LYS A 206 7.90 42.94 9.54
C LYS A 206 9.05 42.23 10.27
N ILE A 207 9.47 42.74 11.43
CA ILE A 207 10.51 42.08 12.25
C ILE A 207 10.05 40.68 12.70
N SER A 208 8.79 40.54 13.11
CA SER A 208 8.22 39.26 13.55
C SER A 208 8.14 38.23 12.42
N GLU A 209 7.82 38.66 11.19
CA GLU A 209 7.79 37.82 9.99
C GLU A 209 9.19 37.30 9.64
N LEU A 210 10.19 38.18 9.67
CA LEU A 210 11.59 37.80 9.42
C LEU A 210 12.13 36.83 10.48
N LEU A 211 11.78 37.04 11.75
CA LEU A 211 12.12 36.13 12.83
C LEU A 211 11.33 34.81 12.75
N GLY A 212 10.13 34.81 12.19
CA GLY A 212 9.18 33.68 12.20
C GLY A 212 8.47 33.47 13.55
N TYR A 213 8.55 34.47 14.44
CA TYR A 213 8.03 34.44 15.80
C TYR A 213 7.57 35.83 16.25
N ALA A 214 6.49 35.90 17.01
CA ALA A 214 6.04 37.09 17.72
C ALA A 214 6.59 37.05 19.15
N ALA A 215 7.55 37.92 19.43
CA ALA A 215 8.08 38.15 20.77
C ALA A 215 7.23 39.17 21.52
N PRO A 216 7.14 39.08 22.87
CA PRO A 216 6.45 40.10 23.67
C PRO A 216 7.16 41.44 23.55
N VAL A 217 6.38 42.51 23.36
CA VAL A 217 6.88 43.87 23.17
C VAL A 217 6.71 44.66 24.47
N TRP A 218 7.78 45.33 24.86
CA TRP A 218 7.84 46.26 25.98
C TRP A 218 8.05 47.67 25.44
N LEU A 219 7.23 48.61 25.90
CA LEU A 219 7.45 50.03 25.61
C LEU A 219 8.29 50.62 26.75
N TRP A 220 9.34 51.34 26.41
CA TRP A 220 10.23 51.97 27.38
C TRP A 220 10.26 53.48 27.12
N LYS A 221 9.71 54.26 28.03
CA LYS A 221 9.70 55.73 27.96
C LYS A 221 10.86 56.29 28.77
N LEU A 222 11.76 57.00 28.11
CA LEU A 222 12.76 57.83 28.77
C LEU A 222 12.08 59.13 29.21
N CYS A 223 12.35 59.53 30.44
CA CYS A 223 11.86 60.76 31.04
C CYS A 223 13.04 61.71 31.28
N ASP A 224 12.79 63.01 31.20
CA ASP A 224 13.82 64.01 31.48
C ASP A 224 13.72 64.51 32.92
N SER A 225 14.89 64.85 33.47
CA SER A 225 15.00 65.61 34.71
C SER A 225 15.86 66.83 34.47
N GLU A 226 15.51 67.93 35.11
CA GLU A 226 16.26 69.19 35.04
C GLU A 226 17.59 69.09 35.81
N TRP A 227 17.66 68.15 36.75
CA TRP A 227 18.81 67.91 37.61
C TRP A 227 19.40 66.52 37.34
N PRO A 228 20.74 66.37 37.28
CA PRO A 228 21.38 65.06 37.23
C PRO A 228 21.07 64.26 38.52
N GLN A 229 20.63 63.01 38.37
CA GLN A 229 20.28 62.10 39.47
C GLN A 229 21.07 60.80 39.36
N ALA A 230 22.39 60.91 39.19
CA ALA A 230 23.28 59.76 38.96
C ALA A 230 23.43 58.86 40.19
N ASP A 231 23.45 59.44 41.40
CA ASP A 231 23.67 58.73 42.67
C ASP A 231 22.39 58.10 43.26
N ARG A 232 21.27 58.22 42.55
CA ARG A 232 19.97 57.71 42.99
C ARG A 232 19.96 56.19 43.01
N ALA A 233 19.36 55.60 44.04
CA ALA A 233 19.00 54.18 44.03
C ALA A 233 18.09 53.88 42.82
N VAL A 234 18.61 53.14 41.85
CA VAL A 234 17.88 52.75 40.64
C VAL A 234 16.93 51.60 40.96
N GLN A 235 15.68 51.68 40.50
CA GLN A 235 14.68 50.62 40.66
C GLN A 235 13.83 50.47 39.39
N ALA A 236 13.21 49.31 39.21
CA ALA A 236 12.29 49.08 38.11
C ALA A 236 10.98 49.85 38.32
N VAL A 237 10.69 50.78 37.42
CA VAL A 237 9.47 51.57 37.43
C VAL A 237 8.69 51.26 36.17
N GLY A 238 7.54 50.62 36.32
CA GLY A 238 6.65 50.31 35.21
C GLY A 238 5.60 49.27 35.54
N VAL A 239 4.75 49.00 34.55
CA VAL A 239 3.58 48.13 34.65
C VAL A 239 3.63 46.99 33.65
N SER A 240 3.04 45.84 34.00
CA SER A 240 3.02 44.65 33.17
C SER A 240 1.59 44.17 32.87
N PHE A 241 1.17 44.32 31.63
CA PHE A 241 -0.18 44.04 31.14
C PHE A 241 -0.43 42.55 30.90
N PRO A 242 -1.61 42.00 31.26
CA PRO A 242 -1.96 40.61 30.96
C PRO A 242 -2.01 40.35 29.44
N LEU A 243 -1.90 39.08 29.04
CA LEU A 243 -1.83 38.64 27.63
C LEU A 243 -3.00 39.11 26.74
N ARG A 244 -4.12 39.55 27.33
CA ARG A 244 -5.30 40.10 26.66
C ARG A 244 -5.79 41.35 27.38
N ALA A 245 -4.88 42.27 27.66
CA ALA A 245 -5.21 43.50 28.37
C ALA A 245 -6.25 44.35 27.63
N THR A 246 -7.12 44.97 28.42
CA THR A 246 -8.07 45.99 28.00
C THR A 246 -7.54 47.38 28.35
N GLU A 247 -8.12 48.41 27.75
CA GLU A 247 -7.78 49.80 28.07
C GLU A 247 -7.97 50.13 29.56
N GLU A 248 -8.96 49.51 30.21
CA GLU A 248 -9.20 49.66 31.64
C GLU A 248 -8.10 49.00 32.49
N ASP A 249 -7.57 47.86 32.04
CA ASP A 249 -6.45 47.19 32.72
C ASP A 249 -5.20 48.07 32.71
N VAL A 250 -4.96 48.82 31.63
CA VAL A 250 -3.85 49.79 31.56
C VAL A 250 -4.00 50.87 32.63
N ALA A 251 -5.18 51.51 32.67
CA ALA A 251 -5.45 52.56 33.64
C ALA A 251 -5.36 52.03 35.08
N ARG A 252 -5.91 50.84 35.33
CA ARG A 252 -5.88 50.20 36.65
C ARG A 252 -4.45 49.89 37.10
N GLN A 253 -3.62 49.32 36.24
CA GLN A 253 -2.24 48.98 36.60
C GLN A 253 -1.37 50.21 36.83
N LEU A 254 -1.54 51.27 36.03
CA LEU A 254 -0.83 52.54 36.26
C LEU A 254 -1.27 53.19 37.58
N ALA A 255 -2.57 53.17 37.89
CA ALA A 255 -3.08 53.69 39.16
C ALA A 255 -2.59 52.89 40.37
N GLN A 256 -2.47 51.56 40.25
CA GLN A 256 -1.94 50.68 41.30
C GLN A 256 -0.46 50.92 41.60
N MET A 257 0.31 51.48 40.66
CA MET A 257 1.72 51.79 40.85
C MET A 257 1.92 53.11 41.65
N LEU A 258 0.94 54.02 41.65
CA LEU A 258 1.05 55.35 42.28
C LEU A 258 1.42 55.32 43.77
N PRO A 259 0.84 54.46 44.64
CA PRO A 259 1.21 54.41 46.05
C PRO A 259 2.68 54.04 46.26
N THR A 260 3.17 53.06 45.50
CA THR A 260 4.57 52.62 45.55
C THR A 260 5.52 53.72 45.07
N LEU A 261 5.17 54.44 44.01
CA LEU A 261 5.94 55.60 43.54
C LEU A 261 6.01 56.70 44.60
N ARG A 262 4.90 56.96 45.29
CA ARG A 262 4.85 57.98 46.34
C ARG A 262 5.71 57.59 47.53
N GLU A 263 5.58 56.38 48.04
CA GLU A 263 6.36 55.89 49.18
C GLU A 263 7.87 55.89 48.87
N GLN A 264 8.26 55.28 47.75
CA GLN A 264 9.66 55.22 47.33
C GLN A 264 10.21 56.60 46.96
N GLY A 265 9.41 57.44 46.31
CA GLY A 265 9.80 58.81 45.95
C GLY A 265 10.01 59.70 47.17
N MET A 266 9.14 59.63 48.18
CA MET A 266 9.33 60.35 49.44
C MET A 266 10.61 59.90 50.16
N HIS A 267 10.91 58.60 50.15
CA HIS A 267 12.15 58.07 50.69
C HIS A 267 13.39 58.58 49.93
N GLN A 268 13.32 58.69 48.60
CA GLN A 268 14.43 59.18 47.80
C GLN A 268 14.69 60.68 47.99
N ILE A 269 13.64 61.50 48.08
CA ILE A 269 13.75 62.93 48.38
C ILE A 269 14.26 63.16 49.81
N ALA A 270 13.86 62.31 50.76
CA ALA A 270 14.39 62.38 52.13
C ALA A 270 15.90 62.13 52.20
N ALA A 271 16.46 61.37 51.26
CA ALA A 271 17.90 61.15 51.15
C ALA A 271 18.62 62.29 50.40
N ASP A 272 18.10 62.70 49.24
CA ASP A 272 18.52 63.91 48.52
C ASP A 272 17.32 64.52 47.80
N THR A 273 17.07 65.80 48.08
CA THR A 273 16.01 66.62 47.48
C THR A 273 16.03 66.63 45.94
N ARG A 274 17.18 66.37 45.31
CA ARG A 274 17.33 66.29 43.85
C ARG A 274 16.71 65.02 43.26
N HIS A 275 16.44 63.98 44.05
CA HIS A 275 15.88 62.70 43.59
C HIS A 275 14.34 62.73 43.44
N ASP A 276 13.83 63.66 42.65
CA ASP A 276 12.38 63.94 42.54
C ASP A 276 11.64 63.08 41.49
N PHE A 277 12.36 62.31 40.67
CA PHE A 277 11.82 61.62 39.49
C PHE A 277 10.55 60.82 39.76
N LEU A 278 10.52 60.02 40.83
CA LEU A 278 9.38 59.14 41.12
C LEU A 278 8.13 59.92 41.50
N LEU A 279 8.28 61.00 42.26
CA LEU A 279 7.17 61.86 42.65
C LEU A 279 6.71 62.69 41.46
N ARG A 280 7.63 63.19 40.64
CA ARG A 280 7.30 63.90 39.39
C ARG A 280 6.52 63.00 38.43
N LEU A 281 6.98 61.77 38.21
CA LEU A 281 6.27 60.79 37.39
C LEU A 281 4.90 60.45 38.00
N GLY A 282 4.82 60.25 39.31
CA GLY A 282 3.57 60.00 40.02
C GLY A 282 2.57 61.15 39.85
N GLN A 283 3.05 62.39 39.93
CA GLN A 283 2.26 63.60 39.73
C GLN A 283 1.77 63.71 38.27
N GLN A 284 2.65 63.51 37.29
CA GLN A 284 2.30 63.50 35.87
C GLN A 284 1.23 62.46 35.53
N LEU A 285 1.33 61.24 36.11
CA LEU A 285 0.33 60.20 35.96
C LEU A 285 -1.04 60.60 36.53
N ILE A 286 -1.07 61.31 37.67
CA ILE A 286 -2.30 61.83 38.29
C ILE A 286 -2.90 62.97 37.46
N ASP A 287 -2.07 63.87 36.93
CA ASP A 287 -2.46 65.07 36.19
C ASP A 287 -3.04 64.79 34.79
N GLY A 288 -3.29 63.51 34.47
CA GLY A 288 -4.04 63.09 33.29
C GLY A 288 -3.28 62.17 32.34
N GLU A 289 -2.00 61.89 32.58
CA GLU A 289 -1.24 61.00 31.70
C GLU A 289 -1.77 59.55 31.71
N ILE A 290 -2.41 59.08 32.80
CA ILE A 290 -3.08 57.76 32.79
C ILE A 290 -4.13 57.69 31.69
N ALA A 291 -4.95 58.74 31.54
CA ALA A 291 -5.96 58.82 30.49
C ALA A 291 -5.34 58.99 29.09
N GLN A 292 -4.17 59.61 29.01
CA GLN A 292 -3.39 59.73 27.77
C GLN A 292 -2.81 58.37 27.34
N TRP A 293 -2.12 57.65 28.24
CA TRP A 293 -1.59 56.31 27.98
C TRP A 293 -2.68 55.31 27.61
N ARG A 294 -3.85 55.39 28.26
CA ARG A 294 -5.02 54.59 27.87
C ARG A 294 -5.39 54.79 26.40
N ARG A 295 -5.48 56.05 25.94
CA ARG A 295 -5.81 56.39 24.55
C ARG A 295 -4.68 56.00 23.57
N GLN A 296 -3.43 56.23 23.95
CA GLN A 296 -2.27 55.95 23.10
C GLN A 296 -2.01 54.46 22.90
N LEU A 297 -2.32 53.63 23.91
CA LEU A 297 -2.10 52.18 23.84
C LEU A 297 -3.30 51.42 23.27
N ALA A 298 -4.46 52.05 23.08
CA ALA A 298 -5.64 51.39 22.49
C ALA A 298 -5.36 50.70 21.13
N PRO A 299 -4.63 51.32 20.17
CA PRO A 299 -4.23 50.64 18.93
C PRO A 299 -3.34 49.42 19.17
N TRP A 300 -2.40 49.52 20.12
CA TRP A 300 -1.46 48.46 20.48
C TRP A 300 -2.16 47.27 21.13
N LEU A 301 -3.13 47.52 21.99
CA LEU A 301 -3.94 46.47 22.62
C LEU A 301 -4.82 45.74 21.59
N THR A 302 -5.38 46.46 20.62
CA THR A 302 -6.19 45.88 19.54
C THR A 302 -5.33 45.00 18.61
N ALA A 303 -4.19 45.51 18.15
CA ALA A 303 -3.24 44.76 17.33
C ALA A 303 -2.64 43.56 18.08
N SER A 304 -2.48 43.69 19.41
CA SER A 304 -1.96 42.60 20.23
C SER A 304 -2.86 41.37 20.29
N ARG A 305 -4.15 41.52 19.99
CA ARG A 305 -5.09 40.39 19.92
C ARG A 305 -4.88 39.52 18.68
N GLN A 306 -4.22 40.07 17.65
CA GLN A 306 -4.11 39.41 16.35
C GLN A 306 -2.71 38.86 16.06
N ARG A 307 -1.62 39.58 16.40
CA ARG A 307 -0.25 39.20 15.94
C ARG A 307 0.91 39.54 16.88
N LEU A 308 0.85 40.62 17.65
CA LEU A 308 1.91 41.06 18.58
C LEU A 308 1.47 40.88 20.03
N ALA A 309 2.36 40.91 21.02
CA ALA A 309 1.91 40.84 22.43
C ALA A 309 2.51 42.00 23.22
N LEU A 310 1.76 43.10 23.37
CA LEU A 310 2.15 44.21 24.25
C LEU A 310 2.14 43.70 25.70
N ARG A 311 3.31 43.67 26.34
CA ARG A 311 3.47 43.12 27.70
C ARG A 311 3.57 44.19 28.77
N GLY A 312 4.05 45.38 28.48
CA GLY A 312 4.20 46.39 29.53
C GLY A 312 4.81 47.70 29.09
N LEU A 313 4.80 48.64 30.02
CA LEU A 313 5.33 49.99 29.88
C LEU A 313 6.31 50.26 31.03
N MET A 314 7.54 50.64 30.71
CA MET A 314 8.60 50.98 31.65
C MET A 314 8.97 52.46 31.53
N PHE A 315 9.34 53.07 32.65
CA PHE A 315 9.80 54.45 32.75
C PHE A 315 11.19 54.50 33.38
N SER A 316 12.09 55.29 32.81
CA SER A 316 13.39 55.56 33.44
C SER A 316 13.93 56.93 33.07
N LEU A 317 14.87 57.41 33.87
CA LEU A 317 15.78 58.47 33.43
C LEU A 317 16.87 57.86 32.52
N PRO A 318 17.54 58.69 31.68
CA PRO A 318 18.77 58.31 31.00
C PRO A 318 19.80 57.77 31.99
N GLU A 319 20.54 56.74 31.59
CA GLU A 319 21.63 56.21 32.41
C GLU A 319 22.76 57.25 32.45
N PRO A 320 23.31 57.57 33.64
CA PRO A 320 24.40 58.53 33.72
C PRO A 320 25.61 58.01 32.94
N ARG A 321 26.12 58.83 32.02
CA ARG A 321 27.46 58.58 31.44
C ARG A 321 28.47 58.65 32.57
N THR A 322 29.10 57.53 32.88
CA THR A 322 30.16 57.49 33.87
C THR A 322 31.42 58.12 33.26
N VAL A 323 31.58 59.43 33.51
CA VAL A 323 32.85 60.19 33.52
C VAL A 323 33.48 60.50 32.14
N ASP A 324 34.27 61.58 32.11
CA ASP A 324 34.88 62.25 30.95
C ASP A 324 35.62 61.33 29.95
N PRO A 325 35.59 61.64 28.63
CA PRO A 325 36.29 60.88 27.57
C PRO A 325 37.81 60.73 27.77
N TYR A 326 38.42 61.51 28.67
CA TYR A 326 39.87 61.57 28.89
C TYR A 326 40.34 60.72 30.09
N GLN A 327 39.45 60.14 30.89
CA GLN A 327 39.79 59.33 32.06
C GLN A 327 39.44 57.83 31.94
N GLU A 328 38.80 57.41 30.85
CA GLU A 328 38.46 55.99 30.59
C GLU A 328 39.65 55.08 30.26
N ALA A 329 40.84 55.62 30.00
CA ALA A 329 42.00 54.80 29.64
C ALA A 329 42.50 53.91 30.80
N ASP A 330 42.29 54.31 32.06
CA ASP A 330 42.99 53.70 33.20
C ASP A 330 42.11 53.00 34.26
N ALA A 331 40.77 53.10 34.21
CA ALA A 331 39.91 52.60 35.31
C ALA A 331 38.97 51.41 34.99
N LEU A 332 38.79 51.04 33.73
CA LEU A 332 38.13 49.77 33.36
C LEU A 332 39.17 48.85 32.73
N PRO A 333 39.37 47.61 33.23
CA PRO A 333 40.28 46.70 32.55
C PRO A 333 39.74 46.49 31.13
N ALA A 334 40.52 46.89 30.13
CA ALA A 334 40.27 46.80 28.67
C ALA A 334 39.98 45.38 28.13
N SER A 335 39.66 44.43 29.01
CA SER A 335 39.54 43.00 28.77
C SER A 335 38.11 42.50 28.58
N GLN A 336 37.06 43.33 28.77
CA GLN A 336 35.67 42.88 28.62
C GLN A 336 34.79 43.90 27.87
N PRO A 337 34.95 44.04 26.53
CA PRO A 337 34.18 45.01 25.74
C PRO A 337 32.67 44.83 25.91
N HIS A 338 32.17 43.58 25.93
CA HIS A 338 30.73 43.27 25.90
C HIS A 338 30.04 43.14 27.26
N LEU A 339 30.64 43.62 28.34
CA LEU A 339 30.06 43.50 29.68
C LEU A 339 28.95 44.54 29.91
N LEU A 340 27.76 44.08 30.30
CA LEU A 340 26.65 44.93 30.73
C LEU A 340 26.50 44.85 32.25
N THR A 341 26.69 45.97 32.94
CA THR A 341 26.23 46.16 34.32
C THR A 341 24.74 46.43 34.29
N LEU A 342 23.92 45.37 34.21
CA LEU A 342 22.47 45.51 34.05
C LEU A 342 21.85 46.30 35.24
N PRO A 343 21.37 47.54 35.02
CA PRO A 343 20.80 48.33 36.10
C PRO A 343 19.50 47.71 36.63
N ALA A 344 19.15 48.02 37.87
CA ALA A 344 17.95 47.49 38.51
C ALA A 344 16.65 47.89 37.78
N THR A 345 16.67 48.93 36.91
CA THR A 345 15.55 49.29 36.02
C THR A 345 15.08 48.14 35.13
N TRP A 346 15.99 47.26 34.72
CA TRP A 346 15.69 46.14 33.82
C TRP A 346 15.08 44.92 34.52
N GLN A 347 15.08 44.87 35.86
CA GLN A 347 14.61 43.72 36.63
C GLN A 347 13.13 43.40 36.33
N GLY A 348 12.28 44.43 36.15
CA GLY A 348 10.87 44.26 35.81
C GLY A 348 10.64 43.48 34.50
N ILE A 349 11.41 43.78 33.45
CA ILE A 349 11.35 43.04 32.17
C ILE A 349 11.94 41.64 32.33
N VAL A 350 13.10 41.55 32.98
CA VAL A 350 13.87 40.32 33.11
C VAL A 350 13.07 39.25 33.84
N ASP A 351 12.40 39.58 34.95
CA ASP A 351 11.61 38.64 35.73
C ASP A 351 10.37 38.13 34.99
N ASP A 352 9.74 38.99 34.19
CA ASP A 352 8.58 38.63 33.37
C ASP A 352 8.94 37.79 32.15
N CYS A 353 10.13 37.98 31.57
CA CYS A 353 10.63 37.13 30.49
C CYS A 353 10.82 35.65 30.88
N ARG A 354 10.79 35.30 32.18
CA ARG A 354 10.77 33.89 32.62
C ARG A 354 9.39 33.25 32.47
N ARG A 355 8.33 34.05 32.63
CA ARG A 355 6.94 33.57 32.69
C ARG A 355 6.32 33.40 31.31
N LEU A 356 6.77 34.19 30.33
CA LEU A 356 6.16 34.25 29.00
C LEU A 356 7.16 33.89 27.90
N ARG A 357 6.67 33.22 26.86
CA ARG A 357 7.44 32.82 25.68
C ARG A 357 6.76 33.39 24.43
N GLY A 358 7.57 33.82 23.46
CA GLY A 358 7.04 34.20 22.16
C GLY A 358 6.25 33.05 21.50
N HIS A 359 5.32 33.41 20.63
CA HIS A 359 4.53 32.44 19.87
C HIS A 359 5.04 32.40 18.42
N HIS A 360 4.91 31.24 17.77
CA HIS A 360 5.24 31.13 16.36
C HIS A 360 4.23 31.93 15.54
N VAL A 361 4.73 32.78 14.63
CA VAL A 361 3.89 33.49 13.64
C VAL A 361 3.91 32.62 12.39
N GLY A 362 2.90 31.77 12.26
CA GLY A 362 2.76 30.78 11.18
C GLY A 362 1.71 29.71 11.50
N MET A 363 1.06 29.19 10.46
CA MET A 363 -0.04 28.22 10.55
C MET A 363 0.40 26.97 11.33
N ALA A 364 -0.43 26.49 12.26
CA ALA A 364 -0.14 25.40 13.20
C ALA A 364 -0.10 24.00 12.54
N TRP A 365 0.60 23.87 11.42
CA TRP A 365 0.71 22.64 10.64
C TRP A 365 1.20 21.46 11.49
N GLU A 366 2.13 21.70 12.43
CA GLU A 366 2.60 20.64 13.35
C GLU A 366 1.47 20.06 14.21
N ARG A 367 0.53 20.89 14.67
CA ARG A 367 -0.64 20.42 15.45
C ARG A 367 -1.67 19.75 14.56
N GLY A 368 -1.90 20.28 13.37
CA GLY A 368 -2.78 19.66 12.38
C GLY A 368 -2.29 18.28 11.95
N LEU A 369 -0.97 18.13 11.74
CA LEU A 369 -0.34 16.88 11.36
C LEU A 369 -0.34 15.88 12.51
N ALA A 370 -0.10 16.33 13.76
CA ALA A 370 -0.22 15.48 14.94
C ALA A 370 -1.65 14.98 15.17
N CYS A 371 -2.66 15.85 15.05
CA CYS A 371 -4.08 15.46 15.15
C CYS A 371 -4.48 14.53 13.99
N GLY A 372 -4.01 14.81 12.78
CA GLY A 372 -4.25 13.95 11.61
C GLY A 372 -3.66 12.55 11.79
N LEU A 373 -2.41 12.46 12.27
CA LEU A 373 -1.79 11.17 12.60
C LEU A 373 -2.55 10.43 13.70
N LEU A 374 -2.97 11.12 14.78
CA LEU A 374 -3.79 10.51 15.84
C LEU A 374 -5.11 9.96 15.31
N ALA A 375 -5.79 10.68 14.43
CA ALA A 375 -7.03 10.22 13.80
C ALA A 375 -6.80 8.99 12.92
N ILE A 376 -5.72 8.97 12.14
CA ILE A 376 -5.33 7.81 11.31
C ILE A 376 -5.03 6.60 12.20
N PHE A 377 -4.27 6.77 13.28
CA PHE A 377 -4.00 5.69 14.24
C PHE A 377 -5.28 5.18 14.91
N GLY A 378 -6.19 6.08 15.27
CA GLY A 378 -7.50 5.71 15.84
C GLY A 378 -8.35 4.88 14.87
N LEU A 379 -8.41 5.30 13.60
CA LEU A 379 -9.14 4.56 12.56
C LEU A 379 -8.52 3.18 12.30
N TRP A 380 -7.19 3.11 12.28
CA TRP A 380 -6.46 1.86 12.08
C TRP A 380 -6.68 0.88 13.25
N ALA A 381 -6.64 1.37 14.50
CA ALA A 381 -6.93 0.57 15.68
C ALA A 381 -8.38 0.06 15.72
N ALA A 382 -9.36 0.89 15.32
CA ALA A 382 -10.75 0.47 15.21
C ALA A 382 -10.93 -0.62 14.14
N GLY A 383 -10.27 -0.49 12.99
CA GLY A 383 -10.27 -1.51 11.93
C GLY A 383 -9.69 -2.85 12.40
N LEU A 384 -8.59 -2.83 13.16
CA LEU A 384 -7.99 -4.02 13.76
C LEU A 384 -8.93 -4.72 14.76
N LEU A 385 -9.56 -3.97 15.66
CA LEU A 385 -10.49 -4.53 16.65
C LEU A 385 -11.71 -5.16 15.98
N LEU A 386 -12.26 -4.53 14.95
CA LEU A 386 -13.38 -5.07 14.19
C LEU A 386 -12.99 -6.37 13.47
N SER A 387 -11.84 -6.37 12.80
CA SER A 387 -11.33 -7.56 12.11
C SER A 387 -11.06 -8.72 13.09
N PHE A 388 -10.52 -8.42 14.27
CA PHE A 388 -10.30 -9.40 15.32
C PHE A 388 -11.61 -10.04 15.80
N ALA A 389 -12.61 -9.24 16.15
CA ALA A 389 -13.88 -9.74 16.66
C ALA A 389 -14.61 -10.63 15.63
N LEU A 390 -14.59 -10.23 14.36
CA LEU A 390 -15.21 -10.99 13.28
C LEU A 390 -14.48 -12.30 13.00
N ASN A 391 -13.14 -12.29 12.91
CA ASN A 391 -12.37 -13.51 12.69
C ASN A 391 -12.44 -14.46 13.89
N TYR A 392 -12.41 -13.95 15.12
CA TYR A 392 -12.56 -14.76 16.32
C TYR A 392 -13.93 -15.43 16.40
N SER A 393 -15.01 -14.69 16.13
CA SER A 393 -16.37 -15.26 16.14
C SER A 393 -16.56 -16.34 15.07
N GLN A 394 -15.96 -16.17 13.90
CA GLN A 394 -15.96 -17.18 12.84
C GLN A 394 -15.20 -18.44 13.27
N ILE A 395 -13.98 -18.30 13.80
CA ILE A 395 -13.17 -19.44 14.29
C ILE A 395 -13.94 -20.20 15.38
N ALA A 396 -14.53 -19.50 16.35
CA ALA A 396 -15.29 -20.11 17.43
C ALA A 396 -16.53 -20.87 16.90
N SER A 397 -17.27 -20.27 15.96
CA SER A 397 -18.45 -20.90 15.36
C SER A 397 -18.09 -22.15 14.56
N VAL A 398 -17.05 -22.09 13.73
CA VAL A 398 -16.60 -23.21 12.90
C VAL A 398 -16.03 -24.34 13.75
N ALA A 399 -15.24 -24.01 14.79
CA ALA A 399 -14.73 -24.97 15.75
C ALA A 399 -15.87 -25.67 16.52
N GLY A 400 -16.93 -24.93 16.89
CA GLY A 400 -18.14 -25.49 17.50
C GLY A 400 -18.82 -26.51 16.58
N LYS A 401 -19.14 -26.10 15.34
CA LYS A 401 -19.76 -26.97 14.32
C LYS A 401 -18.95 -28.23 14.05
N ALA A 402 -17.62 -28.11 13.97
CA ALA A 402 -16.73 -29.25 13.77
C ALA A 402 -16.73 -30.22 14.97
N ARG A 403 -16.70 -29.69 16.21
CA ARG A 403 -16.78 -30.52 17.42
C ARG A 403 -18.11 -31.26 17.53
N ASP A 404 -19.22 -30.58 17.27
CA ASP A 404 -20.57 -31.16 17.36
C ASP A 404 -20.74 -32.32 16.36
N LEU A 405 -20.17 -32.17 15.16
CA LEU A 405 -20.17 -33.19 14.11
C LEU A 405 -19.39 -34.46 14.51
N VAL A 406 -18.30 -34.29 15.26
CA VAL A 406 -17.46 -35.40 15.73
C VAL A 406 -18.03 -36.07 16.98
N ALA A 407 -18.61 -35.28 17.90
CA ALA A 407 -19.12 -35.77 19.19
C ALA A 407 -20.27 -36.76 19.06
N HIS A 408 -21.10 -36.64 18.02
CA HIS A 408 -22.27 -37.48 17.81
C HIS A 408 -22.13 -38.31 16.55
N PRO A 409 -21.40 -39.44 16.54
CA PRO A 409 -21.16 -40.24 15.35
C PRO A 409 -22.36 -41.13 14.98
N SER A 410 -23.61 -40.69 15.03
CA SER A 410 -24.78 -41.50 14.60
C SER A 410 -25.40 -40.95 13.32
N VAL A 411 -25.57 -41.77 12.28
CA VAL A 411 -26.18 -41.37 10.99
C VAL A 411 -27.60 -40.83 11.24
N SER A 412 -27.80 -39.52 11.07
CA SER A 412 -29.06 -38.83 11.33
C SER A 412 -29.25 -37.60 10.45
N ASP A 413 -30.49 -37.10 10.34
CA ASP A 413 -30.81 -35.84 9.66
C ASP A 413 -30.04 -34.64 10.23
N TYR A 414 -29.83 -34.62 11.55
CA TYR A 414 -29.02 -33.60 12.22
C TYR A 414 -27.56 -33.63 11.74
N GLN A 415 -26.95 -34.82 11.65
CA GLN A 415 -25.58 -34.95 11.17
C GLN A 415 -25.43 -34.47 9.73
N LEU A 416 -26.37 -34.80 8.85
CA LEU A 416 -26.30 -34.38 7.45
C LEU A 416 -26.41 -32.86 7.32
N THR A 417 -27.29 -32.24 8.13
CA THR A 417 -27.46 -30.79 8.17
C THR A 417 -26.22 -30.11 8.77
N ALA A 418 -25.63 -30.70 9.81
CA ALA A 418 -24.38 -30.22 10.40
C ALA A 418 -23.19 -30.32 9.42
N LEU A 419 -23.09 -31.42 8.67
CA LEU A 419 -22.09 -31.59 7.60
C LEU A 419 -22.28 -30.53 6.51
N HIS A 420 -23.53 -30.27 6.10
CA HIS A 420 -23.84 -29.23 5.13
C HIS A 420 -23.53 -27.82 5.64
N ALA A 421 -23.80 -27.53 6.91
CA ALA A 421 -23.43 -26.26 7.53
C ALA A 421 -21.90 -26.06 7.56
N LEU A 422 -21.13 -27.12 7.85
CA LEU A 422 -19.67 -27.09 7.82
C LEU A 422 -19.15 -26.92 6.38
N ARG A 423 -19.76 -27.61 5.41
CA ARG A 423 -19.48 -27.41 3.97
C ARG A 423 -19.68 -25.97 3.54
N ASN A 424 -20.77 -25.32 3.97
CA ASN A 424 -21.03 -23.93 3.59
C ASN A 424 -20.02 -22.94 4.19
N GLU A 425 -19.50 -23.21 5.39
CA GLU A 425 -18.40 -22.43 5.95
C GLU A 425 -17.08 -22.69 5.20
N ALA A 426 -16.75 -23.95 4.93
CA ALA A 426 -15.55 -24.31 4.18
C ALA A 426 -15.57 -23.75 2.75
N GLY A 427 -16.71 -23.84 2.05
CA GLY A 427 -16.88 -23.28 0.72
C GLY A 427 -16.72 -21.76 0.68
N ARG A 428 -17.17 -21.06 1.74
CA ARG A 428 -16.91 -19.62 1.91
C ARG A 428 -15.43 -19.33 2.11
N LEU A 429 -14.73 -20.13 2.92
CA LEU A 429 -13.28 -19.97 3.13
C LEU A 429 -12.47 -20.23 1.85
N VAL A 430 -12.86 -21.23 1.05
CA VAL A 430 -12.26 -21.50 -0.28
C VAL A 430 -12.51 -20.32 -1.22
N HIS A 431 -13.75 -19.81 -1.27
CA HIS A 431 -14.10 -18.66 -2.08
C HIS A 431 -13.35 -17.38 -1.66
N ASP A 432 -13.26 -17.12 -0.36
CA ASP A 432 -12.53 -15.99 0.22
C ASP A 432 -11.01 -16.11 -0.06
N GLY A 433 -10.47 -17.32 -0.14
CA GLY A 433 -9.08 -17.57 -0.53
C GLY A 433 -8.79 -17.27 -2.00
N GLN A 434 -9.75 -17.52 -2.90
CA GLN A 434 -9.60 -17.28 -4.35
C GLN A 434 -9.88 -15.81 -4.73
N ASN A 435 -10.93 -15.21 -4.17
CA ASN A 435 -11.39 -13.85 -4.53
C ASN A 435 -10.98 -12.77 -3.52
N GLY A 436 -10.41 -13.16 -2.38
CA GLY A 436 -10.05 -12.29 -1.27
C GLY A 436 -11.22 -12.07 -0.30
N ALA A 437 -10.94 -12.17 1.01
CA ALA A 437 -11.90 -11.88 2.06
C ALA A 437 -12.43 -10.43 1.96
N PRO A 438 -13.63 -10.12 2.48
CA PRO A 438 -14.15 -8.76 2.51
C PRO A 438 -13.28 -7.83 3.39
N TRP A 439 -13.17 -6.56 3.02
CA TRP A 439 -12.23 -5.58 3.61
C TRP A 439 -12.24 -5.52 5.15
N TYR A 440 -13.42 -5.69 5.77
CA TYR A 440 -13.59 -5.65 7.22
C TYR A 440 -12.97 -6.85 7.97
N ARG A 441 -12.58 -7.93 7.27
CA ARG A 441 -11.83 -9.08 7.81
C ARG A 441 -10.35 -9.09 7.43
N ARG A 442 -9.92 -8.20 6.53
CA ARG A 442 -8.59 -8.19 5.91
C ARG A 442 -7.54 -7.37 6.65
N PHE A 443 -7.85 -6.73 7.78
CA PHE A 443 -6.93 -5.82 8.47
C PHE A 443 -5.74 -6.57 9.14
N GLY A 444 -4.95 -7.33 8.36
CA GLY A 444 -3.78 -8.08 8.79
C GLY A 444 -4.05 -9.32 9.65
N LEU A 445 -5.31 -9.59 10.02
CA LEU A 445 -5.70 -10.66 10.93
C LEU A 445 -6.47 -11.79 10.24
N ASP A 446 -6.35 -11.92 8.92
CA ASP A 446 -7.06 -12.95 8.17
C ASP A 446 -6.38 -14.32 8.35
N HIS A 447 -7.16 -15.32 8.81
CA HIS A 447 -6.70 -16.68 9.10
C HIS A 447 -7.43 -17.72 8.24
N HIS A 448 -8.02 -17.33 7.10
CA HIS A 448 -8.87 -18.22 6.30
C HIS A 448 -8.19 -19.54 5.89
N GLN A 449 -6.92 -19.51 5.41
CA GLN A 449 -6.21 -20.74 5.02
C GLN A 449 -5.96 -21.66 6.21
N GLN A 450 -5.48 -21.10 7.33
CA GLN A 450 -5.20 -21.87 8.54
C GLN A 450 -6.46 -22.49 9.13
N LEU A 451 -7.59 -21.75 9.08
CA LEU A 451 -8.88 -22.26 9.51
C LEU A 451 -9.40 -23.36 8.57
N LEU A 452 -9.25 -23.18 7.25
CA LEU A 452 -9.63 -24.19 6.26
C LEU A 452 -8.84 -25.48 6.45
N ASP A 453 -7.52 -25.39 6.59
CA ASP A 453 -6.64 -26.53 6.82
C ASP A 453 -6.93 -27.25 8.14
N ALA A 454 -7.36 -26.52 9.18
CA ALA A 454 -7.76 -27.11 10.45
C ALA A 454 -9.12 -27.83 10.39
N VAL A 455 -10.03 -27.38 9.52
CA VAL A 455 -11.42 -27.87 9.46
C VAL A 455 -11.60 -29.01 8.46
N LEU A 456 -10.86 -28.98 7.35
CA LEU A 456 -10.96 -29.98 6.28
C LEU A 456 -10.74 -31.43 6.76
N PRO A 457 -9.80 -31.76 7.66
CA PRO A 457 -9.65 -33.12 8.16
C PRO A 457 -10.92 -33.66 8.85
N TRP A 458 -11.58 -32.83 9.67
CA TRP A 458 -12.81 -33.19 10.37
C TRP A 458 -14.00 -33.34 9.41
N TYR A 459 -14.12 -32.41 8.46
CA TYR A 459 -15.09 -32.52 7.39
C TYR A 459 -14.86 -33.80 6.58
N GLY A 460 -13.61 -34.11 6.24
CA GLY A 460 -13.21 -35.31 5.52
C GLY A 460 -13.75 -36.57 6.18
N VAL A 461 -13.44 -36.81 7.45
CA VAL A 461 -13.91 -38.00 8.19
C VAL A 461 -15.43 -38.17 8.13
N ALA A 462 -16.18 -37.08 8.39
CA ALA A 462 -17.65 -37.13 8.35
C ALA A 462 -18.20 -37.32 6.93
N ASN A 463 -17.60 -36.65 5.93
CA ASN A 463 -17.97 -36.76 4.52
C ASN A 463 -17.70 -38.17 3.98
N HIS A 464 -16.59 -38.81 4.38
CA HIS A 464 -16.26 -40.15 3.92
C HIS A 464 -17.36 -41.13 4.34
N ARG A 465 -17.75 -41.06 5.60
CA ARG A 465 -18.78 -41.91 6.17
C ARG A 465 -20.18 -41.66 5.61
N LEU A 466 -20.61 -40.40 5.48
CA LEU A 466 -21.99 -40.06 5.13
C LEU A 466 -22.22 -40.02 3.61
N ILE A 467 -21.21 -39.61 2.86
CA ILE A 467 -21.31 -39.27 1.44
C ILE A 467 -20.49 -40.23 0.58
N ARG A 468 -19.18 -40.32 0.79
CA ARG A 468 -18.25 -41.04 -0.10
C ARG A 468 -18.48 -42.55 -0.10
N ASP A 469 -18.43 -43.17 1.07
CA ASP A 469 -18.45 -44.63 1.18
C ASP A 469 -19.81 -45.23 0.81
N PRO A 470 -20.96 -44.63 1.19
CA PRO A 470 -22.27 -45.08 0.68
C PRO A 470 -22.42 -44.89 -0.84
N ALA A 471 -21.90 -43.80 -1.40
CA ALA A 471 -21.91 -43.60 -2.85
C ALA A 471 -21.04 -44.64 -3.58
N ASN A 472 -19.85 -44.94 -3.03
CA ASN A 472 -18.98 -45.99 -3.53
C ASN A 472 -19.66 -47.37 -3.52
N ALA A 473 -20.31 -47.73 -2.40
CA ALA A 473 -21.04 -48.99 -2.29
C ALA A 473 -22.21 -49.07 -3.29
N ALA A 474 -22.98 -48.00 -3.46
CA ALA A 474 -24.12 -47.97 -4.38
C ALA A 474 -23.68 -48.09 -5.85
N LEU A 475 -22.61 -47.37 -6.25
CA LEU A 475 -22.03 -47.50 -7.59
C LEU A 475 -21.46 -48.90 -7.83
N GLN A 476 -20.78 -49.46 -6.83
CA GLN A 476 -20.25 -50.82 -6.90
C GLN A 476 -21.38 -51.86 -7.05
N GLN A 477 -22.50 -51.71 -6.35
CA GLN A 477 -23.67 -52.58 -6.49
C GLN A 477 -24.31 -52.46 -7.88
N ALA A 478 -24.50 -51.23 -8.39
CA ALA A 478 -25.08 -51.00 -9.71
C ALA A 478 -24.22 -51.60 -10.84
N LEU A 479 -22.90 -51.42 -10.77
CA LEU A 479 -21.96 -52.03 -11.72
C LEU A 479 -21.92 -53.56 -11.60
N SER A 480 -22.11 -54.11 -10.40
CA SER A 480 -22.21 -55.56 -10.20
C SER A 480 -23.45 -56.14 -10.88
N ALA A 481 -24.58 -55.43 -10.79
CA ALA A 481 -25.81 -55.82 -11.49
C ALA A 481 -25.62 -55.83 -13.02
N LEU A 482 -24.86 -54.86 -13.56
CA LEU A 482 -24.50 -54.85 -14.98
C LEU A 482 -23.62 -56.05 -15.37
N VAL A 483 -22.56 -56.32 -14.60
CA VAL A 483 -21.62 -57.42 -14.89
C VAL A 483 -22.30 -58.78 -14.76
N ASN A 484 -23.19 -58.96 -13.78
CA ASN A 484 -23.86 -60.24 -13.52
C ASN A 484 -25.08 -60.50 -14.41
N SER A 485 -25.52 -59.54 -15.21
CA SER A 485 -26.64 -59.76 -16.15
C SER A 485 -26.31 -60.84 -17.19
N ALA A 486 -27.33 -61.48 -17.78
CA ALA A 486 -27.09 -62.56 -18.75
C ALA A 486 -26.49 -62.01 -20.07
N PRO A 487 -25.55 -62.72 -20.73
CA PRO A 487 -25.08 -62.38 -22.08
C PRO A 487 -26.25 -62.22 -23.04
N ASN A 488 -26.25 -61.16 -23.85
CA ASN A 488 -27.28 -60.85 -24.85
C ASN A 488 -28.71 -60.63 -24.33
N SER A 489 -28.91 -60.33 -23.04
CA SER A 489 -30.24 -59.99 -22.50
C SER A 489 -30.64 -58.53 -22.77
N ASP A 490 -31.95 -58.29 -22.92
CA ASP A 490 -32.50 -56.92 -23.04
C ASP A 490 -32.22 -56.09 -21.79
N GLN A 491 -32.22 -56.73 -20.61
CA GLN A 491 -31.85 -56.10 -19.35
C GLN A 491 -30.43 -55.54 -19.39
N ARG A 492 -29.46 -56.30 -19.92
CA ARG A 492 -28.08 -55.82 -20.12
C ARG A 492 -28.03 -54.64 -21.10
N ALA A 493 -28.83 -54.67 -22.16
CA ALA A 493 -28.88 -53.60 -23.14
C ALA A 493 -29.51 -52.31 -22.60
N GLN A 494 -30.41 -52.40 -21.62
CA GLN A 494 -30.97 -51.26 -20.90
C GLN A 494 -29.99 -50.71 -19.86
N LEU A 495 -29.28 -51.57 -19.13
CA LEU A 495 -28.30 -51.18 -18.11
C LEU A 495 -26.99 -50.62 -18.69
N ALA A 496 -26.67 -50.87 -19.96
CA ALA A 496 -25.41 -50.44 -20.56
C ALA A 496 -25.19 -48.91 -20.56
N LYS A 497 -26.22 -48.11 -20.89
CA LYS A 497 -26.12 -46.64 -20.90
C LYS A 497 -25.91 -46.06 -19.48
N PRO A 498 -26.80 -46.34 -18.50
CA PRO A 498 -26.56 -45.92 -17.12
C PRO A 498 -25.27 -46.50 -16.55
N GLY A 499 -24.91 -47.73 -16.92
CA GLY A 499 -23.69 -48.40 -16.49
C GLY A 499 -22.40 -47.69 -16.92
N TYR A 500 -22.41 -47.07 -18.11
CA TYR A 500 -21.32 -46.20 -18.54
C TYR A 500 -21.18 -44.97 -17.64
N ASP A 501 -22.29 -44.25 -17.39
CA ASP A 501 -22.27 -43.06 -16.54
C ASP A 501 -21.86 -43.41 -15.10
N GLN A 502 -22.31 -44.56 -14.60
CA GLN A 502 -21.93 -45.10 -13.28
C GLN A 502 -20.44 -45.44 -13.21
N LEU A 503 -19.89 -46.07 -14.24
CA LEU A 503 -18.45 -46.36 -14.30
C LEU A 503 -17.64 -45.06 -14.36
N LYS A 504 -18.09 -44.08 -15.15
CA LYS A 504 -17.48 -42.76 -15.22
C LYS A 504 -17.48 -42.07 -13.86
N ALA A 505 -18.63 -42.01 -13.18
CA ALA A 505 -18.76 -41.45 -11.84
C ALA A 505 -17.87 -42.18 -10.81
N TRP A 506 -17.77 -43.51 -10.89
CA TRP A 506 -16.92 -44.29 -10.00
C TRP A 506 -15.44 -43.98 -10.19
N LEU A 507 -14.99 -43.86 -11.45
CA LEU A 507 -13.61 -43.50 -11.76
C LEU A 507 -13.27 -42.03 -11.44
N MET A 508 -14.24 -41.11 -11.49
CA MET A 508 -14.05 -39.72 -11.05
C MET A 508 -13.67 -39.59 -9.57
N MET A 509 -14.18 -40.49 -8.72
CA MET A 509 -13.79 -40.52 -7.30
C MET A 509 -12.37 -41.07 -7.06
N ALA A 510 -11.79 -41.75 -8.05
CA ALA A 510 -10.43 -42.29 -8.00
C ALA A 510 -9.40 -41.37 -8.68
N ARG A 511 -9.83 -40.66 -9.75
CA ARG A 511 -9.00 -39.77 -10.57
C ARG A 511 -9.36 -38.30 -10.33
N PRO A 512 -8.57 -37.57 -9.52
CA PRO A 512 -8.86 -36.17 -9.19
C PRO A 512 -8.83 -35.26 -10.42
N ASP A 513 -8.00 -35.56 -11.41
CA ASP A 513 -7.82 -34.79 -12.65
C ASP A 513 -9.04 -34.84 -13.57
N LYS A 514 -9.96 -35.78 -13.34
CA LYS A 514 -11.21 -35.96 -14.11
C LYS A 514 -12.46 -35.70 -13.27
N ALA A 515 -12.33 -35.15 -12.08
CA ALA A 515 -13.45 -34.91 -11.18
C ALA A 515 -14.40 -33.84 -11.73
N ASP A 516 -15.67 -34.20 -11.95
CA ASP A 516 -16.75 -33.28 -12.31
C ASP A 516 -17.92 -33.47 -11.34
N GLY A 517 -18.13 -32.45 -10.51
CA GLY A 517 -19.18 -32.44 -9.49
C GLY A 517 -20.60 -32.44 -10.06
N ALA A 518 -20.82 -31.75 -11.19
CA ALA A 518 -22.16 -31.61 -11.78
C ALA A 518 -22.60 -32.92 -12.46
N PHE A 519 -21.71 -33.53 -13.23
CA PHE A 519 -21.95 -34.84 -13.83
C PHE A 519 -22.20 -35.90 -12.75
N PHE A 520 -21.32 -35.98 -11.75
CA PHE A 520 -21.45 -36.97 -10.68
C PHE A 520 -22.77 -36.83 -9.91
N ALA A 521 -23.15 -35.61 -9.54
CA ALA A 521 -24.40 -35.38 -8.83
C ALA A 521 -25.62 -35.81 -9.66
N GLN A 522 -25.58 -35.62 -10.98
CA GLN A 522 -26.64 -36.05 -11.87
C GLN A 522 -26.70 -37.58 -12.00
N THR A 523 -25.57 -38.27 -12.14
CA THR A 523 -25.51 -39.74 -12.17
C THR A 523 -26.04 -40.34 -10.87
N MET A 524 -25.63 -39.77 -9.74
CA MET A 524 -26.00 -40.30 -8.42
C MET A 524 -27.47 -40.08 -8.04
N LYS A 525 -28.23 -39.24 -8.76
CA LYS A 525 -29.71 -39.21 -8.63
C LYS A 525 -30.35 -40.52 -9.07
N THR A 526 -29.72 -41.23 -10.02
CA THR A 526 -30.20 -42.53 -10.53
C THR A 526 -29.76 -43.69 -9.64
N VAL A 527 -28.56 -43.59 -9.06
CA VAL A 527 -27.99 -44.60 -8.16
C VAL A 527 -28.06 -44.08 -6.74
N GLN A 528 -29.28 -44.01 -6.19
CA GLN A 528 -29.49 -43.57 -4.82
C GLN A 528 -29.03 -44.65 -3.84
N PRO A 529 -28.09 -44.34 -2.92
CA PRO A 529 -27.72 -45.26 -1.85
C PRO A 529 -28.90 -45.44 -0.88
N THR A 530 -29.22 -46.69 -0.55
CA THR A 530 -30.18 -47.04 0.51
C THR A 530 -29.61 -46.64 1.87
N ARG A 531 -30.34 -45.85 2.65
CA ARG A 531 -29.90 -45.38 3.97
C ARG A 531 -31.00 -45.46 5.02
N MET A 532 -30.62 -45.89 6.21
CA MET A 532 -31.44 -45.87 7.42
C MET A 532 -31.08 -44.64 8.25
N GLY A 533 -32.07 -43.86 8.69
CA GLY A 533 -31.89 -42.73 9.61
C GLY A 533 -31.80 -41.33 8.97
N ILE A 534 -31.89 -41.21 7.64
CA ILE A 534 -31.93 -39.92 6.92
C ILE A 534 -33.22 -39.82 6.11
N SER A 535 -33.93 -38.70 6.20
CA SER A 535 -35.14 -38.44 5.42
C SER A 535 -34.81 -38.24 3.93
N THR A 536 -35.64 -38.83 3.06
CA THR A 536 -35.42 -38.84 1.60
C THR A 536 -35.44 -37.44 0.99
N GLY A 537 -36.34 -36.57 1.46
CA GLY A 537 -36.44 -35.18 1.00
C GLY A 537 -35.22 -34.34 1.37
N LEU A 538 -34.70 -34.50 2.59
CA LEU A 538 -33.50 -33.78 3.06
C LEU A 538 -32.24 -34.28 2.33
N TRP A 539 -32.16 -35.58 2.06
CA TRP A 539 -31.10 -36.14 1.24
C TRP A 539 -31.09 -35.56 -0.18
N GLN A 540 -32.24 -35.53 -0.85
CA GLN A 540 -32.35 -35.05 -2.23
C GLN A 540 -31.98 -33.57 -2.38
N SER A 541 -32.20 -32.75 -1.35
CA SER A 541 -31.86 -31.33 -1.36
C SER A 541 -30.37 -31.07 -1.07
N LEU A 542 -29.77 -31.76 -0.09
CA LEU A 542 -28.40 -31.47 0.36
C LEU A 542 -27.31 -32.30 -0.33
N ALA A 543 -27.62 -33.51 -0.79
CA ALA A 543 -26.62 -34.42 -1.34
C ALA A 543 -25.92 -33.92 -2.62
N PRO A 544 -26.61 -33.32 -3.61
CA PRO A 544 -25.96 -32.81 -4.81
C PRO A 544 -24.86 -31.80 -4.49
N ASP A 545 -25.15 -30.88 -3.57
CA ASP A 545 -24.22 -29.84 -3.11
C ASP A 545 -22.99 -30.42 -2.38
N LEU A 546 -23.21 -31.44 -1.54
CA LEU A 546 -22.15 -32.14 -0.81
C LEU A 546 -21.25 -32.93 -1.77
N TRP A 547 -21.82 -33.61 -2.77
CA TRP A 547 -21.07 -34.31 -3.80
C TRP A 547 -20.24 -33.38 -4.66
N ALA A 548 -20.84 -32.27 -5.12
CA ALA A 548 -20.13 -31.29 -5.92
C ALA A 548 -18.95 -30.68 -5.17
N PHE A 549 -19.14 -30.37 -3.88
CA PHE A 549 -18.08 -29.83 -3.04
C PHE A 549 -16.96 -30.83 -2.78
N TYR A 550 -17.29 -32.08 -2.44
CA TYR A 550 -16.31 -33.15 -2.26
C TYR A 550 -15.43 -33.33 -3.51
N LEU A 551 -16.03 -33.38 -4.70
CA LEU A 551 -15.29 -33.54 -5.95
C LEU A 551 -14.44 -32.32 -6.31
N SER A 552 -14.90 -31.10 -6.00
CA SER A 552 -14.10 -29.89 -6.23
C SER A 552 -12.82 -29.83 -5.39
N LEU A 553 -12.83 -30.43 -4.18
CA LEU A 553 -11.68 -30.48 -3.28
C LEU A 553 -10.77 -31.70 -3.50
N LEU A 554 -11.21 -32.68 -4.29
CA LEU A 554 -10.47 -33.92 -4.55
C LEU A 554 -9.08 -33.70 -5.19
N PRO A 555 -8.87 -32.71 -6.10
CA PRO A 555 -7.55 -32.38 -6.63
C PRO A 555 -6.59 -31.83 -5.59
N GLU A 556 -7.09 -31.01 -4.65
CA GLU A 556 -6.28 -30.41 -3.58
C GLU A 556 -5.99 -31.41 -2.44
N ARG A 557 -6.86 -32.41 -2.26
CA ARG A 557 -6.81 -33.39 -1.16
C ARG A 557 -6.77 -34.81 -1.68
N PRO A 558 -5.58 -35.29 -2.12
CA PRO A 558 -5.47 -36.61 -2.72
C PRO A 558 -5.72 -37.77 -1.73
N GLU A 559 -5.62 -37.53 -0.42
CA GLU A 559 -6.01 -38.49 0.61
C GLU A 559 -7.47 -38.95 0.53
N TRP A 560 -8.36 -38.18 -0.12
CA TRP A 560 -9.79 -38.48 -0.17
C TRP A 560 -10.20 -39.45 -1.27
N LYS A 561 -9.28 -39.80 -2.18
CA LYS A 561 -9.51 -40.70 -3.31
C LYS A 561 -9.97 -42.08 -2.83
N ILE A 562 -10.87 -42.70 -3.60
CA ILE A 562 -11.15 -44.13 -3.45
C ILE A 562 -10.17 -44.95 -4.27
N ILE A 563 -9.94 -46.20 -3.86
CA ILE A 563 -9.23 -47.21 -4.65
C ILE A 563 -10.29 -48.16 -5.21
N PRO A 564 -10.72 -48.01 -6.47
CA PRO A 564 -11.71 -48.89 -7.06
C PRO A 564 -11.14 -50.29 -7.29
N ASP A 565 -11.99 -51.31 -7.23
CA ASP A 565 -11.62 -52.69 -7.54
C ASP A 565 -11.25 -52.79 -9.03
N ALA A 566 -9.96 -53.01 -9.30
CA ALA A 566 -9.41 -53.07 -10.65
C ALA A 566 -10.02 -54.21 -11.49
N GLN A 567 -10.41 -55.32 -10.85
CA GLN A 567 -11.08 -56.42 -11.54
C GLN A 567 -12.47 -56.00 -11.99
N ARG A 568 -13.22 -55.33 -11.11
CA ARG A 568 -14.57 -54.86 -11.43
C ARG A 568 -14.57 -53.79 -12.51
N VAL A 569 -13.62 -52.84 -12.47
CA VAL A 569 -13.44 -51.85 -13.54
C VAL A 569 -13.20 -52.55 -14.88
N SER A 570 -12.31 -53.54 -14.92
CA SER A 570 -12.01 -54.29 -16.15
C SER A 570 -13.24 -55.05 -16.68
N GLN A 571 -13.96 -55.75 -15.80
CA GLN A 571 -15.18 -56.49 -16.16
C GLN A 571 -16.29 -55.56 -16.67
N SER A 572 -16.53 -54.43 -15.99
CA SER A 572 -17.51 -53.44 -16.43
C SER A 572 -17.14 -52.84 -17.79
N ARG A 573 -15.86 -52.49 -18.00
CA ARG A 573 -15.37 -52.02 -19.31
C ARG A 573 -15.60 -53.04 -20.41
N GLN A 574 -15.32 -54.31 -20.16
CA GLN A 574 -15.50 -55.37 -21.15
C GLN A 574 -16.97 -55.54 -21.55
N VAL A 575 -17.89 -55.56 -20.57
CA VAL A 575 -19.34 -55.65 -20.84
C VAL A 575 -19.83 -54.42 -21.61
N LEU A 576 -19.37 -53.22 -21.25
CA LEU A 576 -19.73 -51.98 -21.93
C LEU A 576 -19.18 -51.94 -23.36
N LEU A 577 -17.91 -52.29 -23.58
CA LEU A 577 -17.31 -52.35 -24.92
C LEU A 577 -18.03 -53.36 -25.82
N GLN A 578 -18.44 -54.51 -25.28
CA GLN A 578 -19.21 -55.50 -26.04
C GLN A 578 -20.61 -55.01 -26.42
N GLN A 579 -21.30 -54.28 -25.54
CA GLN A 579 -22.67 -53.81 -25.78
C GLN A 579 -22.71 -52.52 -26.61
N LEU A 580 -21.87 -51.53 -26.31
CA LEU A 580 -21.77 -50.29 -27.08
C LEU A 580 -21.08 -50.52 -28.43
N GLY A 581 -20.02 -51.34 -28.46
CA GLY A 581 -19.33 -51.71 -29.71
C GLY A 581 -20.22 -52.48 -30.68
N ARG A 582 -21.15 -53.31 -30.15
CA ARG A 582 -22.12 -54.05 -30.97
C ARG A 582 -23.30 -53.20 -31.45
N ARG A 583 -23.63 -52.11 -30.76
CA ARG A 583 -24.74 -51.21 -31.15
C ARG A 583 -24.35 -50.15 -32.17
N ASN A 584 -23.10 -49.64 -32.23
CA ASN A 584 -22.93 -48.32 -32.89
C ASN A 584 -21.68 -47.92 -33.69
N ALA A 585 -20.48 -48.48 -33.59
CA ALA A 585 -19.34 -47.66 -34.02
C ALA A 585 -19.13 -47.56 -35.56
N GLU A 586 -18.77 -48.62 -36.26
CA GLU A 586 -18.17 -48.40 -37.60
C GLU A 586 -19.18 -48.14 -38.70
N SER A 587 -20.24 -48.95 -38.83
CA SER A 587 -21.19 -48.79 -39.93
C SER A 587 -22.14 -47.63 -39.72
N THR A 588 -22.65 -47.39 -38.51
CA THR A 588 -23.56 -46.26 -38.26
C THR A 588 -22.84 -44.91 -38.29
N LEU A 589 -21.62 -44.79 -37.73
CA LEU A 589 -20.85 -43.54 -37.82
C LEU A 589 -20.44 -43.26 -39.26
N TYR A 590 -19.98 -44.27 -40.01
CA TYR A 590 -19.63 -44.12 -41.42
C TYR A 590 -20.85 -43.71 -42.26
N GLU A 591 -21.99 -44.39 -42.10
CA GLU A 591 -23.23 -44.04 -42.83
C GLU A 591 -23.76 -42.64 -42.47
N ASN A 592 -23.72 -42.25 -41.20
CA ASN A 592 -24.14 -40.90 -40.79
C ASN A 592 -23.18 -39.83 -41.31
N MET A 593 -21.88 -40.11 -41.32
CA MET A 593 -20.86 -39.26 -41.94
C MET A 593 -21.17 -39.09 -43.44
N LEU A 594 -21.34 -40.19 -44.18
CA LEU A 594 -21.67 -40.13 -45.61
C LEU A 594 -22.98 -39.36 -45.87
N LYS A 595 -24.04 -39.59 -45.07
CA LYS A 595 -25.31 -38.85 -45.19
C LYS A 595 -25.16 -37.35 -44.94
N SER A 596 -24.30 -36.96 -43.98
CA SER A 596 -24.06 -35.54 -43.68
C SER A 596 -23.36 -34.83 -44.83
N VAL A 597 -22.45 -35.53 -45.53
CA VAL A 597 -21.67 -34.96 -46.62
C VAL A 597 -22.43 -35.01 -47.96
N ARG A 598 -23.22 -36.06 -48.20
CA ARG A 598 -24.01 -36.24 -49.43
C ARG A 598 -24.91 -35.04 -49.76
N ARG A 599 -25.39 -34.31 -48.76
CA ARG A 599 -26.24 -33.11 -48.97
C ARG A 599 -25.52 -31.94 -49.64
N ASN A 600 -24.19 -31.90 -49.55
CA ASN A 600 -23.39 -30.75 -49.98
C ASN A 600 -22.74 -30.96 -51.36
N PHE A 601 -22.78 -32.18 -51.90
CA PHE A 601 -22.12 -32.53 -53.16
C PHE A 601 -23.11 -33.24 -54.09
N ALA A 602 -23.43 -32.60 -55.21
CA ALA A 602 -24.29 -33.16 -56.25
C ALA A 602 -23.58 -34.26 -57.04
N ASP A 603 -24.32 -35.25 -57.50
CA ASP A 603 -23.78 -36.36 -58.30
C ASP A 603 -23.24 -35.85 -59.65
N VAL A 604 -22.08 -36.36 -60.06
CA VAL A 604 -21.30 -35.84 -61.20
C VAL A 604 -21.48 -36.77 -62.40
N SER A 605 -21.96 -36.19 -63.50
CA SER A 605 -22.16 -36.91 -64.77
C SER A 605 -20.86 -36.96 -65.59
N LEU A 606 -20.80 -37.85 -66.59
CA LEU A 606 -19.65 -37.92 -67.50
C LEU A 606 -19.35 -36.57 -68.19
N GLU A 607 -20.39 -35.78 -68.45
CA GLU A 607 -20.28 -34.46 -69.10
C GLU A 607 -19.60 -33.42 -68.21
N ASP A 608 -19.85 -33.47 -66.91
CA ASP A 608 -19.18 -32.62 -65.93
C ASP A 608 -17.70 -32.99 -65.78
N MET A 609 -17.33 -34.26 -66.01
CA MET A 609 -15.94 -34.74 -65.91
C MET A 609 -15.07 -34.36 -67.11
N THR A 610 -15.66 -34.12 -68.29
CA THR A 610 -14.93 -33.84 -69.54
C THR A 610 -14.73 -32.36 -69.82
N SER A 611 -14.91 -31.50 -68.80
CA SER A 611 -14.63 -30.06 -68.82
C SER A 611 -15.19 -29.35 -70.06
N GLY A 612 -16.43 -29.66 -70.45
CA GLY A 612 -17.11 -29.06 -71.60
C GLY A 612 -16.75 -29.64 -72.98
N THR A 613 -15.95 -30.71 -73.03
CA THR A 613 -15.70 -31.46 -74.27
C THR A 613 -16.84 -32.47 -74.46
N ASP A 614 -17.50 -32.44 -75.64
CA ASP A 614 -18.65 -33.30 -75.96
C ASP A 614 -18.23 -34.79 -76.07
N ALA A 615 -18.24 -35.47 -74.92
CA ALA A 615 -17.88 -36.88 -74.80
C ALA A 615 -18.99 -37.84 -75.24
N ARG A 616 -20.22 -37.33 -75.45
CA ARG A 616 -21.41 -38.12 -75.83
C ARG A 616 -21.28 -38.76 -77.23
N ARG A 617 -20.33 -38.27 -78.04
CA ARG A 617 -20.03 -38.83 -79.38
C ARG A 617 -19.12 -40.06 -79.33
N LEU A 618 -18.41 -40.30 -78.24
CA LEU A 618 -17.45 -41.40 -78.08
C LEU A 618 -17.85 -42.39 -76.98
N PHE A 619 -18.56 -41.93 -75.95
CA PHE A 619 -19.01 -42.76 -74.84
C PHE A 619 -20.46 -42.41 -74.46
N THR A 620 -21.32 -43.41 -74.32
CA THR A 620 -22.68 -43.28 -73.79
C THR A 620 -22.78 -44.07 -72.49
N THR A 621 -22.98 -43.38 -71.36
CA THR A 621 -23.25 -44.00 -70.06
C THR A 621 -24.37 -43.27 -69.33
N ASN A 622 -25.24 -44.03 -68.67
CA ASN A 622 -26.29 -43.51 -67.79
C ASN A 622 -25.88 -43.54 -66.32
N GLU A 623 -24.68 -44.06 -66.01
CA GLU A 623 -24.17 -44.10 -64.63
C GLU A 623 -23.61 -42.73 -64.22
N VAL A 624 -23.89 -42.37 -62.96
CA VAL A 624 -23.45 -41.11 -62.36
C VAL A 624 -22.60 -41.44 -61.14
N VAL A 625 -21.44 -40.77 -61.01
CA VAL A 625 -20.59 -40.94 -59.83
C VAL A 625 -21.15 -40.07 -58.71
N PRO A 626 -21.47 -40.64 -57.52
CA PRO A 626 -21.98 -39.82 -56.43
C PRO A 626 -21.00 -38.71 -56.05
N GLY A 627 -21.50 -37.48 -55.89
CA GLY A 627 -20.66 -36.28 -55.79
C GLY A 627 -19.65 -36.31 -54.65
N MET A 628 -20.01 -37.03 -53.59
CA MET A 628 -19.18 -37.32 -52.43
C MET A 628 -17.89 -38.12 -52.74
N PHE A 629 -17.79 -38.87 -53.84
CA PHE A 629 -16.56 -39.60 -54.19
C PHE A 629 -15.63 -38.81 -55.14
N THR A 630 -15.82 -37.50 -55.25
CA THR A 630 -14.98 -36.61 -56.07
C THR A 630 -13.80 -36.04 -55.27
N ARG A 631 -12.76 -35.57 -55.98
CA ARG A 631 -11.64 -34.85 -55.35
C ARG A 631 -12.10 -33.58 -54.63
N GLN A 632 -13.06 -32.87 -55.21
CA GLN A 632 -13.65 -31.68 -54.61
C GLN A 632 -14.39 -32.00 -53.30
N ALA A 633 -15.08 -33.15 -53.21
CA ALA A 633 -15.70 -33.58 -51.97
C ALA A 633 -14.69 -34.04 -50.91
N TRP A 634 -13.58 -34.67 -51.33
CA TRP A 634 -12.48 -35.02 -50.45
C TRP A 634 -11.90 -33.78 -49.75
N GLU A 635 -11.49 -32.79 -50.54
CA GLU A 635 -10.87 -31.54 -50.06
C GLU A 635 -11.90 -30.61 -49.39
N GLY A 636 -13.16 -30.63 -49.85
CA GLY A 636 -14.21 -29.70 -49.42
C GLY A 636 -15.04 -30.13 -48.20
N GLY A 637 -14.94 -31.38 -47.72
CA GLY A 637 -15.71 -31.77 -46.53
C GLY A 637 -15.52 -33.19 -45.99
N ILE A 638 -15.09 -34.16 -46.80
CA ILE A 638 -14.98 -35.55 -46.33
C ILE A 638 -13.81 -35.74 -45.39
N GLN A 639 -12.66 -35.11 -45.65
CA GLN A 639 -11.53 -35.18 -44.71
C GLN A 639 -11.93 -34.67 -43.32
N GLN A 640 -12.62 -33.53 -43.27
CA GLN A 640 -13.15 -32.96 -42.02
C GLN A 640 -14.22 -33.85 -41.39
N ALA A 641 -15.09 -34.48 -42.20
CA ALA A 641 -16.13 -35.37 -41.69
C ALA A 641 -15.55 -36.67 -41.12
N ILE A 642 -14.48 -37.22 -41.71
CA ILE A 642 -13.73 -38.37 -41.19
C ILE A 642 -13.03 -37.98 -39.90
N ASP A 643 -12.36 -36.82 -39.86
CA ASP A 643 -11.68 -36.34 -38.66
C ASP A 643 -12.68 -36.08 -37.52
N LYS A 644 -13.87 -35.54 -37.84
CA LYS A 644 -14.99 -35.34 -36.91
C LYS A 644 -15.62 -36.66 -36.44
N ALA A 645 -15.75 -37.66 -37.32
CA ALA A 645 -16.23 -38.99 -36.95
C ALA A 645 -15.20 -39.72 -36.06
N ALA A 646 -13.91 -39.54 -36.35
CA ALA A 646 -12.81 -40.07 -35.55
C ALA A 646 -12.69 -39.38 -34.18
N SER A 647 -12.90 -38.07 -34.11
CA SER A 647 -12.94 -37.34 -32.83
C SER A 647 -14.15 -37.76 -32.00
N SER A 648 -15.33 -37.90 -32.61
CA SER A 648 -16.54 -38.45 -31.97
C SER A 648 -16.28 -39.86 -31.39
N ARG A 649 -15.61 -40.73 -32.16
CA ARG A 649 -15.18 -42.05 -31.68
C ARG A 649 -14.19 -41.98 -30.51
N ARG A 650 -13.24 -41.03 -30.53
CA ARG A 650 -12.28 -40.82 -29.43
C ARG A 650 -12.94 -40.26 -28.18
N GLU A 651 -13.94 -39.40 -28.33
CA GLU A 651 -14.77 -38.91 -27.21
C GLU A 651 -15.64 -40.02 -26.63
N GLU A 652 -16.10 -40.98 -27.45
CA GLU A 652 -16.88 -42.15 -27.01
C GLU A 652 -16.00 -43.24 -26.37
N ILE A 653 -14.76 -43.43 -26.85
CA ILE A 653 -13.69 -44.19 -26.15
C ILE A 653 -13.00 -43.24 -25.16
N ASP A 654 -13.82 -42.65 -24.29
CA ASP A 654 -13.41 -41.77 -23.20
C ASP A 654 -12.38 -42.49 -22.31
N TRP A 655 -11.61 -41.76 -21.52
CA TRP A 655 -10.66 -42.29 -20.52
C TRP A 655 -11.30 -43.34 -19.56
N VAL A 656 -12.63 -43.39 -19.54
CA VAL A 656 -13.49 -44.37 -18.86
C VAL A 656 -13.35 -45.78 -19.43
N LEU A 657 -13.31 -45.95 -20.76
CA LEU A 657 -13.32 -47.26 -21.43
C LEU A 657 -11.92 -47.75 -21.86
N SER A 658 -10.92 -46.88 -21.87
CA SER A 658 -9.54 -47.25 -22.22
C SER A 658 -8.78 -47.90 -21.07
N ASP A 659 -8.08 -49.00 -21.38
CA ASP A 659 -7.28 -49.73 -20.39
C ASP A 659 -5.87 -49.13 -20.29
N SER A 660 -5.61 -48.38 -19.21
CA SER A 660 -4.37 -47.61 -19.04
C SER A 660 -3.11 -48.48 -18.96
N ARG A 661 -3.25 -49.80 -18.73
CA ARG A 661 -2.11 -50.72 -18.61
C ARG A 661 -1.49 -51.15 -19.95
N LYS A 662 -2.12 -50.86 -21.09
CA LYS A 662 -1.63 -51.33 -22.40
C LYS A 662 -0.80 -50.29 -23.18
N ASN A 663 -0.69 -49.05 -22.67
CA ASN A 663 -0.02 -47.95 -23.37
C ASN A 663 1.29 -47.46 -22.72
N ASP A 664 1.74 -48.06 -21.61
CA ASP A 664 2.98 -47.66 -20.90
C ASP A 664 4.23 -48.45 -21.32
N VAL A 665 4.18 -49.21 -22.43
CA VAL A 665 5.37 -49.82 -23.05
C VAL A 665 5.63 -49.12 -24.38
N ASP A 666 6.62 -48.24 -24.38
CA ASP A 666 7.32 -47.62 -25.51
C ASP A 666 6.48 -47.10 -26.69
N ARG A 667 6.19 -45.79 -26.66
CA ARG A 667 6.28 -44.97 -27.87
C ARG A 667 6.83 -43.59 -27.54
N PRO A 668 7.94 -43.15 -28.17
CA PRO A 668 8.46 -41.81 -27.94
C PRO A 668 7.46 -40.77 -28.48
N VAL A 669 7.21 -39.75 -27.66
CA VAL A 669 6.38 -38.60 -28.00
C VAL A 669 7.11 -37.77 -29.05
N ALA A 670 6.74 -37.96 -30.32
CA ALA A 670 7.02 -36.99 -31.36
C ALA A 670 5.91 -35.93 -31.35
N GLY A 671 6.31 -34.68 -31.07
CA GLY A 671 5.44 -33.53 -31.23
C GLY A 671 5.08 -33.33 -32.70
N GLY A 672 3.80 -33.17 -32.97
CA GLY A 672 3.25 -32.89 -34.29
C GLY A 672 1.74 -33.03 -34.24
N ALA A 673 1.03 -31.90 -34.14
CA ALA A 673 -0.39 -31.84 -34.43
C ALA A 673 -0.59 -32.03 -35.93
N GLU A 674 -0.53 -33.28 -36.38
CA GLU A 674 -0.84 -33.66 -37.75
C GLU A 674 -2.13 -34.50 -37.70
N SER A 675 -3.10 -34.09 -38.51
CA SER A 675 -4.44 -34.68 -38.62
C SER A 675 -4.34 -36.16 -39.04
N ALA A 676 -4.16 -37.05 -38.07
CA ALA A 676 -4.19 -38.48 -38.31
C ALA A 676 -5.66 -38.95 -38.32
N SER A 677 -6.25 -38.91 -39.52
CA SER A 677 -7.53 -39.54 -39.86
C SER A 677 -7.53 -41.01 -39.44
N ASP A 678 -8.66 -41.53 -38.93
CA ASP A 678 -8.77 -42.95 -38.54
C ASP A 678 -8.49 -43.85 -39.76
N PRO A 679 -7.42 -44.66 -39.75
CA PRO A 679 -7.01 -45.45 -40.92
C PRO A 679 -8.10 -46.45 -41.33
N THR A 680 -8.98 -46.84 -40.41
CA THR A 680 -10.08 -47.79 -40.64
C THR A 680 -11.19 -47.15 -41.48
N LEU A 681 -11.62 -45.94 -41.12
CA LEU A 681 -12.65 -45.19 -41.87
C LEU A 681 -12.10 -44.72 -43.22
N LEU A 682 -10.83 -44.28 -43.23
CA LEU A 682 -10.15 -43.89 -44.46
C LEU A 682 -10.00 -45.06 -45.43
N HIS A 683 -9.60 -46.23 -44.94
CA HIS A 683 -9.49 -47.44 -45.76
C HIS A 683 -10.85 -47.86 -46.33
N ARG A 684 -11.92 -47.80 -45.52
CA ARG A 684 -13.28 -48.09 -45.97
C ARG A 684 -13.75 -47.11 -47.06
N PHE A 685 -13.50 -45.81 -46.87
CA PHE A 685 -13.83 -44.79 -47.86
C PHE A 685 -13.06 -45.01 -49.17
N ARG A 686 -11.75 -45.26 -49.11
CA ARG A 686 -10.92 -45.54 -50.29
C ARG A 686 -11.37 -46.79 -51.04
N ARG A 687 -11.74 -47.84 -50.31
CA ARG A 687 -12.28 -49.06 -50.90
C ARG A 687 -13.59 -48.79 -51.66
N GLN A 688 -14.51 -48.04 -51.05
CA GLN A 688 -15.78 -47.71 -51.67
C GLN A 688 -15.62 -46.75 -52.86
N LEU A 689 -14.69 -45.79 -52.77
CA LEU A 689 -14.32 -44.93 -53.89
C LEU A 689 -13.73 -45.73 -55.06
N ALA A 690 -12.87 -46.71 -54.77
CA ALA A 690 -12.32 -47.61 -55.78
C ALA A 690 -13.42 -48.47 -56.43
N GLU A 691 -14.33 -49.03 -55.64
CA GLU A 691 -15.48 -49.81 -56.12
C GLU A 691 -16.38 -48.97 -57.06
N PHE A 692 -16.74 -47.73 -56.70
CA PHE A 692 -17.53 -46.84 -57.57
C PHE A 692 -16.76 -46.39 -58.82
N SER A 693 -15.46 -46.12 -58.71
CA SER A 693 -14.63 -45.76 -59.87
C SER A 693 -14.49 -46.92 -60.87
N GLN A 694 -14.44 -48.17 -60.39
CA GLN A 694 -14.41 -49.36 -61.23
C GLN A 694 -15.76 -49.63 -61.90
N GLN A 695 -16.87 -49.51 -61.15
CA GLN A 695 -18.22 -49.68 -61.72
C GLN A 695 -18.46 -48.70 -62.87
N SER A 696 -18.25 -47.40 -62.62
CA SER A 696 -18.41 -46.36 -63.65
C SER A 696 -17.47 -46.50 -64.86
N ALA A 697 -16.27 -47.05 -64.68
CA ALA A 697 -15.31 -47.24 -65.78
C ALA A 697 -15.55 -48.51 -66.62
N THR A 698 -16.26 -49.52 -66.08
CA THR A 698 -16.43 -50.83 -66.74
C THR A 698 -17.71 -50.94 -67.58
N GLN A 699 -18.58 -49.92 -67.59
CA GLN A 699 -19.84 -49.92 -68.34
C GLN A 699 -20.09 -48.71 -69.29
N PRO A 700 -19.13 -48.21 -70.10
CA PRO A 700 -19.50 -47.41 -71.26
C PRO A 700 -20.07 -48.34 -72.35
N GLY A 701 -21.34 -48.14 -72.72
CA GLY A 701 -22.15 -49.12 -73.42
C GLY A 701 -21.60 -49.68 -74.75
N ASP A 702 -21.88 -50.96 -74.97
CA ASP A 702 -22.00 -51.57 -76.29
C ASP A 702 -22.92 -50.69 -77.16
N HIS A 703 -22.43 -50.18 -78.30
CA HIS A 703 -23.10 -50.17 -79.61
C HIS A 703 -22.45 -49.18 -80.60
N HIS A 704 -21.89 -49.77 -81.67
CA HIS A 704 -21.65 -49.25 -83.03
C HIS A 704 -20.93 -47.90 -83.27
N CYS A 705 -19.65 -48.02 -83.64
CA CYS A 705 -18.97 -47.10 -84.56
C CYS A 705 -19.78 -46.90 -85.85
N ARG A 706 -20.12 -45.65 -86.20
CA ARG A 706 -20.43 -45.26 -87.58
C ARG A 706 -19.34 -44.34 -88.11
N CYS A 707 -18.54 -44.90 -89.01
CA CYS A 707 -17.51 -44.20 -89.78
C CYS A 707 -18.13 -43.21 -90.78
N TYR A 708 -17.50 -42.05 -90.96
CA TYR A 708 -17.56 -41.31 -92.22
C TYR A 708 -16.14 -40.84 -92.59
N ARG A 709 -15.68 -41.24 -93.78
CA ARG A 709 -14.40 -40.88 -94.42
C ARG A 709 -14.71 -40.09 -95.71
N PRO A 710 -13.75 -39.41 -96.36
CA PRO A 710 -13.76 -37.96 -96.51
C PRO A 710 -13.88 -37.51 -97.99
N ALA A 711 -14.03 -36.22 -98.23
CA ALA A 711 -13.76 -35.62 -99.55
C ALA A 711 -12.86 -34.38 -99.37
N HIS A 712 -11.75 -34.37 -100.09
CA HIS A 712 -10.75 -33.30 -100.10
C HIS A 712 -10.89 -32.43 -101.35
N ALA A 713 -10.45 -31.19 -101.19
CA ALA A 713 -10.04 -30.20 -102.19
C ALA A 713 -11.13 -29.28 -102.77
N ASP A 714 -11.10 -28.01 -102.38
CA ASP A 714 -10.58 -27.00 -103.31
C ASP A 714 -9.95 -25.78 -102.60
N LYS A 715 -9.12 -25.07 -103.37
CA LYS A 715 -8.07 -24.11 -102.99
C LYS A 715 -8.59 -22.69 -102.67
N ARG A 716 -7.92 -21.97 -101.75
CA ARG A 716 -7.29 -20.61 -101.87
C ARG A 716 -7.19 -19.83 -100.53
N CYS A 717 -5.97 -19.34 -100.23
CA CYS A 717 -5.66 -18.14 -99.40
C CYS A 717 -5.86 -16.84 -100.23
N PRO A 718 -5.54 -15.58 -99.79
CA PRO A 718 -5.09 -14.97 -98.50
C PRO A 718 -5.85 -13.61 -98.19
N PRO A 719 -5.30 -12.51 -97.60
CA PRO A 719 -4.38 -12.27 -96.44
C PRO A 719 -5.00 -11.34 -95.34
N VAL A 720 -4.51 -11.30 -94.09
CA VAL A 720 -3.47 -10.42 -93.47
C VAL A 720 -3.67 -8.89 -93.61
N ALA A 721 -3.96 -8.22 -92.48
CA ALA A 721 -3.46 -6.91 -92.00
C ALA A 721 -4.05 -6.67 -90.58
N ALA A 722 -3.22 -6.56 -89.52
CA ALA A 722 -2.80 -5.31 -88.84
C ALA A 722 -3.94 -4.70 -87.98
N ASP A 723 -3.82 -4.35 -86.69
CA ASP A 723 -2.70 -3.77 -85.94
C ASP A 723 -2.85 -3.97 -84.40
N CYS A 724 -1.72 -3.78 -83.72
CA CYS A 724 -1.44 -3.59 -82.28
C CYS A 724 -2.17 -2.34 -81.66
N PRO A 725 -1.94 -1.89 -80.38
CA PRO A 725 -0.87 -2.25 -79.43
C PRO A 725 -1.20 -2.27 -77.90
N ASP A 726 -0.14 -2.61 -77.12
CA ASP A 726 0.22 -2.28 -75.72
C ASP A 726 -0.63 -2.87 -74.55
N GLU A 727 -0.11 -3.34 -73.40
CA GLU A 727 1.12 -3.03 -72.65
C GLU A 727 1.37 -4.11 -71.53
N TYR A 728 2.56 -4.73 -71.53
CA TYR A 728 3.52 -5.14 -70.44
C TYR A 728 3.12 -5.60 -68.99
N PRO A 729 4.03 -6.32 -68.26
CA PRO A 729 3.73 -7.59 -67.58
C PRO A 729 4.18 -7.62 -66.10
N CYS A 730 4.12 -8.77 -65.42
CA CYS A 730 5.07 -9.10 -64.34
C CYS A 730 5.10 -10.61 -64.03
N LEU A 731 6.24 -11.23 -64.31
CA LEU A 731 6.75 -12.46 -63.71
C LEU A 731 8.03 -12.08 -62.95
N ALA A 732 8.17 -12.50 -61.70
CA ALA A 732 9.38 -13.12 -61.13
C ALA A 732 9.37 -13.05 -59.60
N GLY A 733 9.88 -14.10 -58.96
CA GLY A 733 10.34 -13.99 -57.57
C GLY A 733 10.48 -15.31 -56.81
N ALA A 734 11.42 -16.16 -57.20
CA ALA A 734 11.92 -17.23 -56.35
C ALA A 734 12.97 -16.70 -55.36
N GLY A 735 12.92 -17.20 -54.12
CA GLY A 735 14.09 -17.36 -53.22
C GLY A 735 14.62 -16.11 -52.51
N GLY A 736 14.39 -16.03 -51.20
CA GLY A 736 15.09 -15.10 -50.31
C GLY A 736 15.62 -15.83 -49.08
N ALA A 737 16.94 -15.83 -48.91
CA ALA A 737 17.60 -16.04 -47.63
C ALA A 737 18.61 -14.91 -47.43
N THR A 738 18.39 -14.05 -46.44
CA THR A 738 19.28 -13.80 -45.30
C THR A 738 18.84 -12.57 -44.48
N LYS A 739 19.16 -12.63 -43.19
CA LYS A 739 18.75 -11.77 -42.07
C LYS A 739 19.42 -10.39 -42.07
N GLY A 740 18.75 -9.46 -41.38
CA GLY A 740 19.31 -8.25 -40.74
C GLY A 740 18.26 -7.12 -40.77
N GLY A 741 17.41 -6.96 -39.75
CA GLY A 741 17.63 -6.05 -38.60
C GLY A 741 17.38 -4.59 -39.02
N ALA A 742 16.68 -3.69 -38.35
CA ALA A 742 15.98 -3.60 -37.07
C ALA A 742 15.30 -2.20 -37.06
N VAL A 743 14.26 -1.98 -36.22
CA VAL A 743 13.79 -0.66 -35.72
C VAL A 743 13.14 0.26 -36.79
N GLY A 744 12.04 0.99 -36.58
CA GLY A 744 11.12 1.22 -35.46
C GLY A 744 10.09 2.27 -35.92
N GLN A 745 8.83 2.11 -35.47
CA GLN A 745 7.88 3.11 -34.93
C GLN A 745 7.82 4.57 -35.46
N PRO A 746 6.76 5.36 -35.15
CA PRO A 746 5.43 5.02 -34.62
C PRO A 746 4.26 5.72 -35.37
N TYR A 747 3.04 5.18 -35.28
CA TYR A 747 1.88 5.76 -34.57
C TYR A 747 0.72 4.76 -34.57
#